data_AF-A0ABD0YYJ4-F1
#
_entry.id   AF-A0ABD0YYJ4-F1
#
_cell.length_a   1.000
_cell.length_b   1.000
_cell.length_c   1.000
_cell.angle_alpha   90.00
_cell.angle_beta   90.00
_cell.angle_gamma   90.00
#
_symmetry.space_group_name_H-M   'P 1'
#
loop_
_entity.id
_entity.type
_entity.pdbx_description
1 polymer ?
#
loop_
_entity_poly.entity_id
_entity_poly.type
_entity_poly.pdbx_seq_one_letter_code
_entity_poly.pdbx_strand_id
1 'polypeptide(L)'
;MARKSDSSRWFNVAVVGLSGTEKDKGAVGVGKSCLCNRFMRSLADEYSVDHISVLSQSDFSGRVVNNDHFLYWGEVSKTSEEGIEFQFQVIEQTEFIDDASFQPFKGGKMEPYVKRCAATKLTSAEKLMYICKNQLGIEKEYEQKVLSDGKINIDGFLCVFDVSVVPSRSLEKQVEIVTSLLNNLVKTKKPLVLVTTKNDDANESYVKEAERLLARKEYKGAIPVVETSAHENINVDLAFITLAQLIDRNKGRIKIVPYAEAARARKEHLDLTTEAFQNLIRSQITDHRSLWSQTFKKFSKHEELLRYTQEFGIDSTQRVFRRHVKKLKDEHLAKKVQGYMEMLPDILQEMVPDISSFRDCDWPTVQQHIKDHPDFNHYFYKCGDDVPWTEYDWEDEDGGGETRIPYDVLDTGEAETVFKNHANALQQEQKRLEWKKQFKQLLEETGYVTPGKSLSEVRVLFMGRECFEALSEQDCQVIYDRHQKEIIEKAKHNFQELLLEHADLFYHFKSIAPTGTITQDDIKEITDSLKEDSRYKALDRLDQDRKLMLFQHLGFVHCPIREHCPAFPNCMDALIERILANKAHRPSSWNHSGQWVLNADNNKLNLVILGTSGLSHELASEIRAQCDDDEFEIDCQLYSLEYRIIDGDVSLPQNSFQSTDFLPHGCFCVFSNSESFEYIRESLEKTLLSNLEQDDRLPFQGLPIVMLFVGDTLVDEKEVLRLRDEGQSLSDSLQCAFIDVSLEDVCSGKRFNASLVTNALRHLLQSIRHRAGFINIYQSVLECSEPDIRIIMCMFCGDPYSVENVLGPLLSHQCCFLSGERSIILETFLGSSKRKVEVIISSFHGANAFREELVHGFILVYSTKRKASLATLKLFFFSAFSMNIPNLPIQILAVTDTGGASAFFSNDLSHQLITEGNATADRLQAHFMTSTSSFQQKTAFYTPFFKEVWEKKPEIEQAFNMEEPAGGNNLNEAKQPVPPPRNHSYHIKLSSKLVSDMYDRLTAEDGTFSPTYSQEHMAIASPSDDSDTYSPIDTQLKINSKSPNKTHQGLVLGFQVYPPPATPPEPAPPDHPPRHMPVNAANILGSNTSLDDITSDVSGSRESLATHDSGWVDDSVFLQHSEQQEDGVWMNNYSQHAFTTGRRHAPKSRFKGNSHTMKQPGKLNIKDYSLVTDAIARMNVGGKESTTRLAKIGKSAFGHAPLATPEPIDLGSEYAQVIM
;
A
#
# COMPACT_ATOMS: atom_id res chain seq x y z
N MET A 1 85.56 40.66 40.57
CA MET A 1 85.11 39.78 41.67
C MET A 1 83.96 38.95 41.15
N ALA A 2 83.90 37.64 41.46
CA ALA A 2 82.89 36.76 40.88
C ALA A 2 81.54 36.89 41.61
N ARG A 3 80.44 36.92 40.85
CA ARG A 3 79.15 36.42 41.37
C ARG A 3 79.29 34.90 41.51
N LYS A 4 78.91 34.33 42.66
CA LYS A 4 78.65 32.90 42.71
C LYS A 4 77.47 32.59 41.79
N SER A 5 77.55 31.48 41.07
CA SER A 5 76.36 30.86 40.48
C SER A 5 75.44 30.40 41.59
N ASP A 6 74.15 30.72 41.51
CA ASP A 6 73.13 30.15 42.38
C ASP A 6 72.92 28.68 42.01
N SER A 7 73.72 27.81 42.62
CA SER A 7 73.46 26.38 42.63
C SER A 7 72.16 26.13 43.38
N SER A 8 71.15 25.58 42.70
CA SER A 8 69.87 25.23 43.33
C SER A 8 70.10 24.41 44.61
N ARG A 9 69.38 24.79 45.66
CA ARG A 9 69.61 24.28 47.02
C ARG A 9 68.55 23.24 47.37
N TRP A 10 69.01 22.04 47.67
CA TRP A 10 68.18 20.97 48.21
C TRP A 10 67.68 21.28 49.63
N PHE A 11 66.37 21.18 49.80
CA PHE A 11 65.68 21.21 51.09
C PHE A 11 65.53 19.79 51.61
N ASN A 12 66.35 19.43 52.61
CA ASN A 12 66.40 18.09 53.18
C ASN A 12 65.31 17.93 54.25
N VAL A 13 64.19 17.30 53.91
CA VAL A 13 62.99 17.22 54.77
C VAL A 13 62.83 15.82 55.36
N ALA A 14 62.69 15.77 56.70
CA ALA A 14 62.30 14.57 57.42
C ALA A 14 60.82 14.60 57.80
N VAL A 15 60.04 13.67 57.25
CA VAL A 15 58.66 13.42 57.68
C VAL A 15 58.67 12.46 58.87
N VAL A 16 58.05 12.89 59.97
CA VAL A 16 58.01 12.20 61.25
C VAL A 16 56.56 12.23 61.77
N GLY A 17 56.22 11.42 62.78
CA GLY A 17 54.86 11.30 63.31
C GLY A 17 54.73 10.04 64.15
N LEU A 18 53.54 9.60 64.53
CA LEU A 18 53.38 8.33 65.24
C LEU A 18 53.80 7.12 64.36
N SER A 19 54.74 6.30 64.88
CA SER A 19 55.24 5.07 64.26
C SER A 19 55.52 4.03 65.34
N GLY A 20 55.46 2.74 65.00
CA GLY A 20 55.70 1.64 65.94
C GLY A 20 54.92 0.37 65.60
N THR A 21 54.68 -0.47 66.61
CA THR A 21 53.82 -1.65 66.50
C THR A 21 52.34 -1.28 66.31
N GLU A 22 51.49 -2.24 65.97
CA GLU A 22 50.03 -2.02 65.92
C GLU A 22 49.47 -1.53 67.28
N LYS A 23 50.06 -1.96 68.40
CA LYS A 23 49.70 -1.46 69.75
C LYS A 23 49.95 0.04 69.93
N ASP A 24 50.77 0.65 69.06
CA ASP A 24 51.20 2.04 69.15
C ASP A 24 50.56 2.91 68.07
N LYS A 25 50.55 2.46 66.81
CA LYS A 25 49.94 3.20 65.69
C LYS A 25 48.44 2.93 65.51
N GLY A 26 47.89 1.88 66.13
CA GLY A 26 46.57 1.33 65.82
C GLY A 26 46.58 0.48 64.54
N ALA A 27 45.39 0.15 64.05
CA ALA A 27 45.21 -0.69 62.87
C ALA A 27 45.82 -0.08 61.57
N VAL A 28 45.91 1.25 61.48
CA VAL A 28 46.51 1.95 60.33
C VAL A 28 47.46 3.08 60.78
N GLY A 29 48.53 3.29 60.00
CA GLY A 29 49.48 4.38 60.25
C GLY A 29 48.88 5.78 60.05
N VAL A 30 49.58 6.80 60.55
CA VAL A 30 49.19 8.22 60.48
C VAL A 30 49.37 8.88 59.10
N GLY A 31 49.40 8.09 58.03
CA GLY A 31 49.47 8.60 56.64
C GLY A 31 50.82 9.19 56.20
N LYS A 32 51.91 9.08 56.99
CA LYS A 32 53.23 9.64 56.64
C LYS A 32 53.70 9.22 55.24
N SER A 33 53.63 7.93 54.95
CA SER A 33 54.06 7.36 53.67
C SER A 33 53.19 7.84 52.50
N CYS A 34 51.87 7.92 52.69
CA CYS A 34 50.93 8.45 51.69
C CYS A 34 51.20 9.94 51.41
N LEU A 35 51.46 10.75 52.45
CA LEU A 35 51.83 12.16 52.34
C LEU A 35 53.14 12.32 51.55
N CYS A 36 54.16 11.51 51.85
CA CYS A 36 55.40 11.48 51.07
C CYS A 36 55.15 11.06 49.62
N ASN A 37 54.40 9.97 49.39
CA ASN A 37 54.14 9.46 48.05
C ASN A 37 53.40 10.48 47.17
N ARG A 38 52.31 11.09 47.67
CA ARG A 38 51.57 12.13 46.93
C ARG A 38 52.41 13.39 46.67
N PHE A 39 53.31 13.72 47.59
CA PHE A 39 54.25 14.83 47.38
C PHE A 39 55.26 14.50 46.26
N MET A 40 55.89 13.32 46.31
CA MET A 40 56.85 12.88 45.30
C MET A 40 56.20 12.65 43.93
N ARG A 41 54.95 12.17 43.90
CA ARG A 41 54.19 11.82 42.68
C ARG A 41 52.77 12.37 42.78
N SER A 42 52.53 13.48 42.09
CA SER A 42 51.22 14.16 42.11
C SER A 42 50.16 13.44 41.28
N LEU A 43 50.54 12.70 40.24
CA LEU A 43 49.64 12.02 39.31
C LEU A 43 48.77 10.95 39.99
N ALA A 44 47.59 10.70 39.45
CA ALA A 44 46.65 9.71 39.98
C ALA A 44 47.20 8.27 39.93
N ASP A 45 47.65 7.81 38.76
CA ASP A 45 48.12 6.42 38.54
C ASP A 45 49.45 6.11 39.27
N GLU A 46 50.17 7.12 39.75
CA GLU A 46 51.44 6.98 40.46
C GLU A 46 51.31 6.95 42.00
N TYR A 47 50.10 7.17 42.52
CA TYR A 47 49.81 7.20 43.95
C TYR A 47 49.36 5.85 44.49
N SER A 48 50.02 5.39 45.55
CA SER A 48 49.72 4.16 46.28
C SER A 48 49.04 4.47 47.61
N VAL A 49 47.94 3.79 47.89
CA VAL A 49 47.30 3.81 49.22
C VAL A 49 48.09 2.95 50.22
N ASP A 50 48.54 1.78 49.77
CA ASP A 50 49.19 0.79 50.62
C ASP A 50 50.70 0.98 50.71
N HIS A 51 51.18 1.39 51.89
CA HIS A 51 52.60 1.39 52.22
C HIS A 51 52.92 0.43 53.37
N ILE A 52 53.93 -0.40 53.13
CA ILE A 52 54.27 -1.53 53.98
C ILE A 52 55.11 -1.10 55.19
N SER A 53 54.73 -1.56 56.39
CA SER A 53 55.48 -1.30 57.64
C SER A 53 55.68 -2.56 58.50
N VAL A 54 55.27 -3.72 57.99
CA VAL A 54 55.60 -5.06 58.48
C VAL A 54 56.33 -5.74 57.32
N LEU A 55 57.55 -6.24 57.52
CA LEU A 55 58.47 -6.67 56.48
C LEU A 55 59.09 -8.02 56.83
N SER A 56 59.50 -8.79 55.82
CA SER A 56 60.39 -9.91 56.04
C SER A 56 61.81 -9.44 56.34
N GLN A 57 62.62 -10.29 56.98
CA GLN A 57 64.05 -10.02 57.20
C GLN A 57 64.83 -9.81 55.88
N SER A 58 64.35 -10.40 54.77
CA SER A 58 64.85 -10.13 53.41
C SER A 58 64.56 -8.69 52.98
N ASP A 59 63.31 -8.24 53.04
CA ASP A 59 62.93 -6.89 52.59
C ASP A 59 63.59 -5.79 53.43
N PHE A 60 63.71 -6.03 54.75
CA PHE A 60 64.37 -5.11 55.67
C PHE A 60 65.87 -4.95 55.37
N SER A 61 66.53 -6.01 54.87
CA SER A 61 67.95 -5.99 54.50
C SER A 61 68.21 -5.63 53.02
N GLY A 62 67.17 -5.68 52.16
CA GLY A 62 67.22 -5.22 50.78
C GLY A 62 67.50 -3.72 50.65
N ARG A 63 68.13 -3.30 49.54
CA ARG A 63 68.79 -1.99 49.39
C ARG A 63 67.89 -0.75 49.56
N VAL A 64 66.56 -0.88 49.49
CA VAL A 64 65.62 0.24 49.72
C VAL A 64 65.48 0.52 51.22
N VAL A 65 65.20 -0.51 52.03
CA VAL A 65 65.09 -0.38 53.49
C VAL A 65 66.48 -0.35 54.14
N ASN A 66 67.43 -1.11 53.60
CA ASN A 66 68.87 -1.05 53.87
C ASN A 66 69.26 -1.22 55.35
N ASN A 67 68.46 -1.99 56.10
CA ASN A 67 68.52 -2.16 57.56
C ASN A 67 68.22 -0.88 58.38
N ASP A 68 67.67 0.16 57.74
CA ASP A 68 67.25 1.39 58.40
C ASP A 68 65.78 1.36 58.83
N HIS A 69 65.45 2.10 59.89
CA HIS A 69 64.07 2.45 60.23
C HIS A 69 63.65 3.81 59.60
N PHE A 70 64.15 4.11 58.39
CA PHE A 70 63.70 5.24 57.59
C PHE A 70 63.69 4.89 56.09
N LEU A 71 62.74 5.48 55.35
CA LEU A 71 62.69 5.43 53.89
C LEU A 71 63.32 6.68 53.29
N TYR A 72 64.06 6.53 52.19
CA TYR A 72 64.40 7.63 51.30
C TYR A 72 63.36 7.67 50.18
N TRP A 73 62.64 8.79 50.08
CA TRP A 73 61.53 8.93 49.14
C TRP A 73 61.96 9.54 47.79
N GLY A 74 63.17 10.07 47.71
CA GLY A 74 63.77 10.56 46.46
C GLY A 74 64.03 12.06 46.47
N GLU A 75 64.01 12.62 45.26
CA GLU A 75 64.23 14.03 44.94
C GLU A 75 63.11 14.57 44.05
N VAL A 76 62.59 15.77 44.33
CA VAL A 76 61.51 16.38 43.53
C VAL A 76 61.62 17.91 43.48
N SER A 77 61.37 18.49 42.30
CA SER A 77 61.12 19.93 42.14
C SER A 77 59.64 20.25 42.33
N LYS A 78 59.33 21.34 43.03
CA LYS A 78 57.97 21.87 43.19
C LYS A 78 57.96 23.37 43.02
N THR A 79 56.91 23.91 42.39
CA THR A 79 56.73 25.35 42.20
C THR A 79 55.63 25.87 43.12
N SER A 80 55.83 27.00 43.77
CA SER A 80 54.81 27.65 44.61
C SER A 80 53.76 28.42 43.81
N GLU A 81 52.66 28.84 44.47
CA GLU A 81 51.69 29.81 43.92
C GLU A 81 52.37 31.11 43.41
N GLU A 82 53.53 31.46 43.97
CA GLU A 82 54.32 32.66 43.62
C GLU A 82 55.30 32.42 42.46
N GLY A 83 55.31 31.22 41.84
CA GLY A 83 56.19 30.86 40.73
C GLY A 83 57.64 30.52 41.13
N ILE A 84 57.91 30.30 42.42
CA ILE A 84 59.26 29.98 42.93
C ILE A 84 59.46 28.46 42.91
N GLU A 85 60.53 27.97 42.26
CA GLU A 85 60.92 26.56 42.30
C GLU A 85 61.70 26.23 43.59
N PHE A 86 61.35 25.10 44.21
CA PHE A 86 61.99 24.52 45.39
C PHE A 86 62.36 23.05 45.09
N GLN A 87 63.60 22.65 45.40
CA GLN A 87 64.09 21.29 45.19
C GLN A 87 64.22 20.54 46.52
N PHE A 88 63.54 19.42 46.68
CA PHE A 88 63.42 18.68 47.94
C PHE A 88 64.11 17.33 47.88
N GLN A 89 64.82 16.96 48.95
CA GLN A 89 65.16 15.57 49.27
C GLN A 89 64.29 15.13 50.46
N VAL A 90 63.52 14.05 50.30
CA VAL A 90 62.54 13.63 51.32
C VAL A 90 62.93 12.29 51.94
N ILE A 91 62.89 12.22 53.28
CA ILE A 91 62.97 10.96 54.03
C ILE A 91 61.80 10.83 55.00
N GLU A 92 61.34 9.59 55.23
CA GLU A 92 60.34 9.27 56.25
C GLU A 92 61.01 8.51 57.40
N GLN A 93 61.03 9.08 58.60
CA GLN A 93 61.37 8.35 59.82
C GLN A 93 60.18 7.48 60.23
N THR A 94 60.37 6.17 60.31
CA THR A 94 59.30 5.22 60.59
C THR A 94 59.76 4.15 61.58
N GLU A 95 59.02 3.06 61.73
CA GLU A 95 59.49 1.88 62.47
C GLU A 95 58.97 0.61 61.78
N PHE A 96 59.89 -0.14 61.17
CA PHE A 96 59.59 -1.42 60.56
C PHE A 96 59.49 -2.54 61.60
N ILE A 97 58.48 -3.37 61.40
CA ILE A 97 58.14 -4.52 62.23
C ILE A 97 58.49 -5.78 61.45
N ASP A 98 59.08 -6.76 62.12
CA ASP A 98 59.37 -8.09 61.60
C ASP A 98 58.08 -8.92 61.48
N ASP A 99 57.85 -9.55 60.32
CA ASP A 99 56.64 -10.31 60.01
C ASP A 99 56.53 -11.63 60.79
N ALA A 100 57.65 -12.23 61.19
CA ALA A 100 57.68 -13.45 61.97
C ALA A 100 57.42 -13.23 63.48
N SER A 101 57.97 -12.16 64.08
CA SER A 101 57.88 -11.89 65.52
C SER A 101 56.90 -10.78 65.91
N PHE A 102 56.40 -9.99 64.96
CA PHE A 102 55.58 -8.80 65.19
C PHE A 102 56.23 -7.79 66.15
N GLN A 103 57.56 -7.72 66.17
CA GLN A 103 58.36 -6.75 66.94
C GLN A 103 59.17 -5.85 66.01
N PRO A 104 59.56 -4.63 66.43
CA PRO A 104 60.49 -3.82 65.65
C PRO A 104 61.81 -4.56 65.42
N PHE A 105 62.35 -4.49 64.19
CA PHE A 105 63.71 -4.97 63.90
C PHE A 105 64.74 -4.32 64.84
N LYS A 106 65.82 -5.04 65.17
CA LYS A 106 66.79 -4.62 66.22
C LYS A 106 68.21 -4.48 65.68
N GLY A 107 68.46 -3.36 64.99
CA GLY A 107 69.80 -2.94 64.56
C GLY A 107 70.71 -2.52 65.72
N GLY A 108 71.26 -3.50 66.46
CA GLY A 108 72.27 -3.27 67.50
C GLY A 108 71.81 -2.36 68.64
N LYS A 109 72.60 -1.32 68.96
CA LYS A 109 72.26 -0.30 69.98
C LYS A 109 71.26 0.75 69.44
N MET A 110 70.12 0.31 68.92
CA MET A 110 69.12 1.21 68.35
C MET A 110 68.44 2.06 69.44
N GLU A 111 68.36 3.38 69.23
CA GLU A 111 67.56 4.25 70.09
C GLU A 111 66.05 4.11 69.84
N PRO A 112 65.19 4.29 70.87
CA PRO A 112 63.74 4.35 70.70
C PRO A 112 63.33 5.40 69.67
N TYR A 113 62.27 5.09 68.89
CA TYR A 113 61.79 5.92 67.79
C TYR A 113 61.65 7.42 68.14
N VAL A 114 61.11 7.74 69.32
CA VAL A 114 60.87 9.11 69.82
C VAL A 114 62.16 9.96 69.97
N LYS A 115 63.34 9.33 70.00
CA LYS A 115 64.63 10.01 69.83
C LYS A 115 65.15 9.91 68.39
N ARG A 116 65.14 8.70 67.83
CA ARG A 116 65.67 8.38 66.48
C ARG A 116 65.11 9.30 65.40
N CYS A 117 63.82 9.64 65.48
CA CYS A 117 63.15 10.51 64.52
C CYS A 117 63.70 11.95 64.47
N ALA A 118 64.37 12.43 65.53
CA ALA A 118 64.96 13.76 65.62
C ALA A 118 66.42 13.82 65.15
N ALA A 119 66.97 12.72 64.61
CA ALA A 119 68.31 12.66 64.07
C ALA A 119 68.45 13.59 62.84
N THR A 120 69.28 14.64 62.97
CA THR A 120 69.53 15.63 61.91
C THR A 120 70.65 15.24 60.94
N LYS A 121 71.28 14.08 61.14
CA LYS A 121 72.27 13.48 60.24
C LYS A 121 71.98 12.00 60.13
N LEU A 122 71.73 11.52 58.91
CA LEU A 122 71.47 10.11 58.61
C LEU A 122 72.57 9.61 57.66
N THR A 123 72.97 8.36 57.83
CA THR A 123 74.04 7.73 57.07
C THR A 123 73.63 6.31 56.70
N SER A 124 73.43 6.05 55.42
CA SER A 124 73.05 4.75 54.87
C SER A 124 73.60 4.64 53.45
N ALA A 125 74.66 3.85 53.28
CA ALA A 125 75.38 3.74 52.01
C ALA A 125 74.59 2.88 51.01
N GLU A 126 74.63 3.26 49.73
CA GLU A 126 73.92 2.59 48.62
C GLU A 126 72.39 2.49 48.72
N LYS A 127 71.77 3.15 49.72
CA LYS A 127 70.32 3.14 49.95
C LYS A 127 69.55 3.61 48.71
N LEU A 128 68.57 2.83 48.28
CA LEU A 128 67.71 3.14 47.14
C LEU A 128 66.47 3.95 47.54
N MET A 129 65.97 4.73 46.59
CA MET A 129 64.68 5.41 46.64
C MET A 129 63.53 4.40 46.72
N TYR A 130 62.61 4.63 47.64
CA TYR A 130 61.38 3.87 47.79
C TYR A 130 60.29 4.38 46.85
N ILE A 131 59.63 3.46 46.15
CA ILE A 131 58.60 3.76 45.15
C ILE A 131 57.21 3.34 45.66
N CYS A 132 57.03 2.06 45.99
CA CYS A 132 55.81 1.47 46.52
C CYS A 132 56.12 0.13 47.20
N LYS A 133 55.14 -0.53 47.83
CA LYS A 133 55.35 -1.83 48.51
C LYS A 133 55.83 -2.95 47.56
N ASN A 134 55.43 -2.89 46.28
CA ASN A 134 55.75 -3.92 45.28
C ASN A 134 57.22 -3.87 44.79
N GLN A 135 57.98 -2.83 45.13
CA GLN A 135 59.39 -2.69 44.71
C GLN A 135 60.34 -3.67 45.44
N LEU A 136 59.98 -4.08 46.65
CA LEU A 136 60.87 -4.84 47.54
C LEU A 136 61.07 -6.26 47.00
N GLY A 137 62.32 -6.70 46.91
CA GLY A 137 62.70 -8.00 46.31
C GLY A 137 62.77 -8.02 44.78
N ILE A 138 62.26 -6.99 44.09
CA ILE A 138 62.34 -6.81 42.62
C ILE A 138 62.86 -5.41 42.25
N GLU A 139 63.82 -4.87 43.00
CA GLU A 139 64.31 -3.49 42.86
C GLU A 139 64.91 -3.16 41.47
N LYS A 140 65.20 -4.19 40.66
CA LYS A 140 65.73 -4.07 39.30
C LYS A 140 64.68 -3.68 38.25
N GLU A 141 63.40 -3.93 38.51
CA GLU A 141 62.28 -3.60 37.60
C GLU A 141 61.81 -2.15 37.78
N TYR A 142 62.39 -1.44 38.75
CA TYR A 142 62.04 -0.08 39.17
C TYR A 142 63.22 0.90 39.01
N GLU A 143 62.94 2.21 39.09
CA GLU A 143 63.98 3.24 39.01
C GLU A 143 64.95 3.16 40.20
N GLN A 144 66.22 2.83 39.92
CA GLN A 144 67.26 2.68 40.96
C GLN A 144 67.98 4.00 41.26
N LYS A 145 67.26 4.97 41.83
CA LYS A 145 67.85 6.21 42.34
C LYS A 145 68.48 5.99 43.72
N VAL A 146 69.79 6.21 43.85
CA VAL A 146 70.56 6.02 45.10
C VAL A 146 70.65 7.32 45.90
N LEU A 147 70.63 7.24 47.22
CA LEU A 147 70.92 8.37 48.12
C LEU A 147 72.37 8.83 47.95
N SER A 148 72.54 10.03 47.36
CA SER A 148 73.83 10.69 47.13
C SER A 148 74.74 10.70 48.37
N ASP A 149 76.03 10.41 48.17
CA ASP A 149 77.06 10.23 49.21
C ASP A 149 76.74 9.24 50.37
N GLY A 150 75.61 8.53 50.29
CA GLY A 150 75.07 7.70 51.37
C GLY A 150 74.73 8.48 52.64
N LYS A 151 74.54 9.81 52.57
CA LYS A 151 74.42 10.70 53.74
C LYS A 151 73.48 11.87 53.47
N ILE A 152 72.60 12.17 54.42
CA ILE A 152 71.70 13.33 54.35
C ILE A 152 71.70 14.10 55.68
N ASN A 153 71.72 15.44 55.59
CA ASN A 153 71.65 16.35 56.74
C ASN A 153 70.27 17.04 56.73
N ILE A 154 69.42 16.77 57.70
CA ILE A 154 68.03 17.26 57.72
C ILE A 154 68.00 18.75 58.01
N ASP A 155 67.28 19.51 57.19
CA ASP A 155 67.09 20.96 57.30
C ASP A 155 65.76 21.38 57.92
N GLY A 156 64.75 20.53 57.85
CA GLY A 156 63.49 20.76 58.56
C GLY A 156 62.66 19.50 58.73
N PHE A 157 61.64 19.58 59.58
CA PHE A 157 60.78 18.46 59.94
C PHE A 157 59.31 18.75 59.62
N LEU A 158 58.60 17.76 59.06
CA LEU A 158 57.14 17.72 59.05
C LEU A 158 56.68 16.72 60.11
N CYS A 159 56.01 17.18 61.16
CA CYS A 159 55.47 16.30 62.20
C CYS A 159 53.99 16.04 61.95
N VAL A 160 53.67 14.78 61.63
CA VAL A 160 52.34 14.33 61.21
C VAL A 160 51.48 13.94 62.41
N PHE A 161 50.26 14.46 62.43
CA PHE A 161 49.18 14.12 63.36
C PHE A 161 47.97 13.64 62.55
N ASP A 162 47.44 12.46 62.85
CA ASP A 162 46.28 11.91 62.12
C ASP A 162 44.99 12.35 62.80
N VAL A 163 44.08 12.99 62.05
CA VAL A 163 42.81 13.50 62.59
C VAL A 163 41.62 12.54 62.36
N SER A 164 41.84 11.37 61.76
CA SER A 164 40.82 10.35 61.60
C SER A 164 40.72 9.41 62.83
N VAL A 165 39.55 8.77 62.98
CA VAL A 165 39.31 7.80 64.07
C VAL A 165 39.87 6.44 63.67
N VAL A 166 40.94 6.00 64.33
CA VAL A 166 41.63 4.73 64.00
C VAL A 166 41.37 3.67 65.07
N PRO A 167 40.88 2.45 64.69
CA PRO A 167 40.76 1.33 65.60
C PRO A 167 42.06 1.02 66.34
N SER A 168 41.94 0.66 67.62
CA SER A 168 43.05 0.34 68.53
C SER A 168 44.05 1.50 68.81
N ARG A 169 43.74 2.75 68.43
CA ARG A 169 44.51 3.95 68.84
C ARG A 169 43.60 4.98 69.51
N SER A 170 43.90 5.34 70.76
CA SER A 170 43.22 6.45 71.44
C SER A 170 43.85 7.80 71.09
N LEU A 171 43.04 8.86 71.19
CA LEU A 171 43.46 10.24 70.92
C LEU A 171 44.54 10.70 71.92
N GLU A 172 44.40 10.32 73.19
CA GLU A 172 45.33 10.63 74.28
C GLU A 172 46.70 10.03 74.01
N LYS A 173 46.77 8.76 73.58
CA LYS A 173 48.04 8.09 73.25
C LYS A 173 48.73 8.75 72.04
N GLN A 174 47.97 9.19 71.04
CA GLN A 174 48.54 9.98 69.93
C GLN A 174 49.08 11.33 70.43
N VAL A 175 48.31 12.06 71.25
CA VAL A 175 48.73 13.37 71.79
C VAL A 175 49.95 13.24 72.70
N GLU A 176 50.07 12.18 73.51
CA GLU A 176 51.23 11.90 74.36
C GLU A 176 52.50 11.65 73.52
N ILE A 177 52.42 10.76 72.53
CA ILE A 177 53.56 10.42 71.69
C ILE A 177 53.95 11.63 70.82
N VAL A 178 53.01 12.32 70.18
CA VAL A 178 53.33 13.52 69.39
C VAL A 178 53.86 14.66 70.28
N THR A 179 53.36 14.85 71.50
CA THR A 179 53.97 15.77 72.49
C THR A 179 55.44 15.42 72.71
N SER A 180 55.77 14.13 72.80
CA SER A 180 57.15 13.65 73.03
C SER A 180 58.05 13.80 71.80
N LEU A 181 57.49 13.63 70.59
CA LEU A 181 58.17 13.90 69.32
C LEU A 181 58.50 15.39 69.20
N LEU A 182 57.50 16.28 69.30
CA LEU A 182 57.66 17.75 69.21
C LEU A 182 58.72 18.26 70.21
N ASN A 183 58.69 17.78 71.45
CA ASN A 183 59.68 18.10 72.48
C ASN A 183 61.12 17.73 72.11
N ASN A 184 61.35 16.73 71.25
CA ASN A 184 62.69 16.37 70.78
C ASN A 184 63.07 17.08 69.48
N LEU A 185 62.10 17.29 68.58
CA LEU A 185 62.29 18.02 67.32
C LEU A 185 62.67 19.49 67.58
N VAL A 186 62.00 20.18 68.51
CA VAL A 186 62.31 21.58 68.86
C VAL A 186 63.74 21.73 69.41
N LYS A 187 64.26 20.74 70.14
CA LYS A 187 65.66 20.75 70.64
C LYS A 187 66.70 20.76 69.52
N THR A 188 66.37 20.28 68.32
CA THR A 188 67.28 20.31 67.16
C THR A 188 67.54 21.73 66.62
N LYS A 189 66.66 22.69 66.95
CA LYS A 189 66.65 24.07 66.41
C LYS A 189 66.46 24.17 64.89
N LYS A 190 66.04 23.09 64.22
CA LYS A 190 65.59 23.10 62.82
C LYS A 190 64.10 23.52 62.75
N PRO A 191 63.65 24.18 61.67
CA PRO A 191 62.25 24.46 61.41
C PRO A 191 61.36 23.22 61.42
N LEU A 192 60.10 23.43 61.80
CA LEU A 192 59.13 22.38 62.08
C LEU A 192 57.72 22.89 61.73
N VAL A 193 56.98 22.09 60.97
CA VAL A 193 55.55 22.28 60.67
C VAL A 193 54.79 21.10 61.25
N LEU A 194 53.64 21.34 61.88
CA LEU A 194 52.69 20.26 62.19
C LEU A 194 51.78 20.06 60.97
N VAL A 195 51.65 18.83 60.52
CA VAL A 195 50.78 18.47 59.39
C VAL A 195 49.64 17.62 59.93
N THR A 196 48.40 18.10 59.87
CA THR A 196 47.26 17.19 60.08
C THR A 196 47.02 16.40 58.81
N THR A 197 46.79 15.10 58.95
CA THR A 197 46.57 14.16 57.83
C THR A 197 45.23 13.46 57.94
N LYS A 198 44.72 13.01 56.79
CA LYS A 198 43.38 12.41 56.61
C LYS A 198 42.25 13.36 56.97
N ASN A 199 42.36 14.63 56.55
CA ASN A 199 41.30 15.61 56.81
C ASN A 199 40.01 15.32 55.99
N ASP A 200 40.10 14.44 55.00
CA ASP A 200 38.99 13.78 54.29
C ASP A 200 38.07 12.93 55.20
N ASP A 201 38.62 12.39 56.30
CA ASP A 201 37.89 11.66 57.36
C ASP A 201 38.13 12.31 58.73
N ALA A 202 38.15 13.66 58.76
CA ALA A 202 38.46 14.42 59.97
C ALA A 202 37.40 14.25 61.08
N ASN A 203 37.85 13.91 62.28
CA ASN A 203 37.05 14.04 63.48
C ASN A 203 37.32 15.37 64.20
N GLU A 204 36.28 16.19 64.42
CA GLU A 204 36.40 17.49 65.09
C GLU A 204 37.16 17.46 66.43
N SER A 205 37.04 16.37 67.20
CA SER A 205 37.76 16.27 68.49
C SER A 205 39.27 16.13 68.30
N TYR A 206 39.71 15.39 67.28
CA TYR A 206 41.13 15.19 66.97
C TYR A 206 41.75 16.49 66.43
N VAL A 207 41.04 17.22 65.57
CA VAL A 207 41.46 18.55 65.08
C VAL A 207 41.64 19.52 66.27
N LYS A 208 40.65 19.60 67.17
CA LYS A 208 40.68 20.48 68.35
C LYS A 208 41.74 20.10 69.39
N GLU A 209 42.20 18.85 69.43
CA GLU A 209 43.39 18.48 70.22
C GLU A 209 44.70 18.88 69.52
N ALA A 210 44.80 18.77 68.20
CA ALA A 210 45.99 19.20 67.44
C ALA A 210 46.22 20.72 67.57
N GLU A 211 45.16 21.52 67.47
CA GLU A 211 45.20 22.96 67.75
C GLU A 211 45.64 23.24 69.20
N ARG A 212 45.03 22.56 70.17
CA ARG A 212 45.31 22.75 71.61
C ARG A 212 46.72 22.32 71.99
N LEU A 213 47.26 21.31 71.32
CA LEU A 213 48.65 20.86 71.47
C LEU A 213 49.63 21.99 71.11
N LEU A 214 49.41 22.72 70.01
CA LEU A 214 50.27 23.86 69.63
C LEU A 214 49.93 25.17 70.32
N ALA A 215 48.74 25.31 70.91
CA ALA A 215 48.39 26.44 71.75
C ALA A 215 49.21 26.51 73.06
N ARG A 216 49.92 25.43 73.41
CA ARG A 216 50.86 25.36 74.54
C ARG A 216 52.06 26.32 74.35
N LYS A 217 52.61 26.82 75.46
CA LYS A 217 53.59 27.93 75.47
C LYS A 217 54.92 27.60 74.79
N GLU A 218 55.25 26.31 74.69
CA GLU A 218 56.47 25.78 74.09
C GLU A 218 56.45 25.83 72.55
N TYR A 219 55.27 25.91 71.94
CA TYR A 219 55.06 25.75 70.50
C TYR A 219 54.35 26.94 69.84
N LYS A 220 53.52 27.67 70.60
CA LYS A 220 52.64 28.73 70.09
C LYS A 220 53.38 29.80 69.29
N GLY A 221 53.11 29.86 67.99
CA GLY A 221 53.72 30.83 67.06
C GLY A 221 55.11 30.43 66.54
N ALA A 222 55.67 29.31 66.98
CA ALA A 222 56.93 28.75 66.47
C ALA A 222 56.71 27.61 65.45
N ILE A 223 55.56 26.93 65.53
CA ILE A 223 55.17 25.81 64.66
C ILE A 223 53.81 26.17 64.02
N PRO A 224 53.71 26.32 62.68
CA PRO A 224 52.43 26.42 61.99
C PRO A 224 51.78 25.04 61.78
N VAL A 225 50.47 25.05 61.52
CA VAL A 225 49.70 23.87 61.09
C VAL A 225 49.44 23.96 59.59
N VAL A 226 49.55 22.85 58.86
CA VAL A 226 48.96 22.70 57.52
C VAL A 226 48.03 21.48 57.52
N GLU A 227 46.81 21.67 57.04
CA GLU A 227 45.77 20.64 57.02
C GLU A 227 45.74 19.94 55.67
N THR A 228 45.95 18.62 55.60
CA THR A 228 46.19 17.89 54.35
C THR A 228 45.34 16.63 54.16
N SER A 229 45.14 16.26 52.89
CA SER A 229 44.75 14.91 52.46
C SER A 229 45.65 14.44 51.33
N ALA A 230 46.26 13.27 51.50
CA ALA A 230 47.04 12.62 50.44
C ALA A 230 46.13 11.93 49.40
N HIS A 231 44.94 11.48 49.81
CA HIS A 231 43.97 10.82 48.94
C HIS A 231 43.32 11.81 47.97
N GLU A 232 42.78 12.92 48.48
CA GLU A 232 42.14 13.97 47.66
C GLU A 232 43.15 14.93 47.00
N ASN A 233 44.44 14.81 47.34
CA ASN A 233 45.55 15.70 46.95
C ASN A 233 45.31 17.17 47.35
N ILE A 234 45.04 17.39 48.64
CA ILE A 234 44.76 18.72 49.21
C ILE A 234 45.91 19.13 50.12
N ASN A 235 46.45 20.34 49.88
CA ASN A 235 47.50 21.00 50.66
C ASN A 235 48.82 20.22 50.85
N VAL A 236 49.03 19.10 50.16
CA VAL A 236 50.24 18.26 50.29
C VAL A 236 51.50 19.08 49.97
N ASP A 237 51.55 19.71 48.79
CA ASP A 237 52.69 20.54 48.40
C ASP A 237 52.85 21.78 49.28
N LEU A 238 51.74 22.36 49.76
CA LEU A 238 51.73 23.51 50.67
C LEU A 238 52.45 23.18 52.00
N ALA A 239 52.35 21.96 52.52
CA ALA A 239 53.03 21.56 53.74
C ALA A 239 54.57 21.60 53.61
N PHE A 240 55.10 21.07 52.51
CA PHE A 240 56.54 21.06 52.23
C PHE A 240 57.06 22.45 51.84
N ILE A 241 56.32 23.21 51.03
CA ILE A 241 56.68 24.59 50.64
C ILE A 241 56.68 25.53 51.87
N THR A 242 55.71 25.38 52.78
CA THR A 242 55.70 26.10 54.07
C THR A 242 56.97 25.83 54.86
N LEU A 243 57.44 24.58 54.92
CA LEU A 243 58.68 24.22 55.60
C LEU A 243 59.92 24.81 54.90
N ALA A 244 59.99 24.80 53.56
CA ALA A 244 61.09 25.40 52.81
C ALA A 244 61.20 26.92 53.04
N GLN A 245 60.06 27.63 53.04
CA GLN A 245 60.00 29.06 53.35
C GLN A 245 60.54 29.38 54.76
N LEU A 246 60.27 28.51 55.75
CA LEU A 246 60.82 28.62 57.11
C LEU A 246 62.32 28.30 57.18
N ILE A 247 62.82 27.35 56.38
CA ILE A 247 64.25 26.99 56.28
C ILE A 247 65.07 28.17 55.75
N ASP A 248 64.60 28.84 54.71
CA ASP A 248 65.28 30.00 54.11
C ASP A 248 65.02 31.31 54.86
N ARG A 249 64.08 31.31 55.82
CA ARG A 249 63.66 32.50 56.59
C ARG A 249 63.22 33.64 55.67
N ASN A 250 62.61 33.30 54.53
CA ASN A 250 62.13 34.28 53.58
C ASN A 250 61.06 35.15 54.26
N LYS A 251 61.12 36.46 54.05
CA LYS A 251 60.26 37.45 54.75
C LYS A 251 58.88 37.62 54.12
N GLY A 252 58.54 36.82 53.11
CA GLY A 252 57.19 36.71 52.58
C GLY A 252 56.20 36.27 53.67
N ARG A 253 54.94 36.69 53.56
CA ARG A 253 53.89 36.26 54.48
C ARG A 253 53.42 34.87 54.05
N ILE A 254 53.90 33.84 54.73
CA ILE A 254 53.43 32.45 54.56
C ILE A 254 51.90 32.43 54.61
N LYS A 255 51.28 32.07 53.48
CA LYS A 255 49.83 31.94 53.29
C LYS A 255 49.49 30.46 53.44
N ILE A 256 48.72 30.12 54.49
CA ILE A 256 48.19 28.77 54.69
C ILE A 256 46.69 28.81 54.43
N VAL A 257 46.22 27.95 53.52
CA VAL A 257 44.80 27.86 53.12
C VAL A 257 44.12 26.78 53.97
N PRO A 258 43.00 27.08 54.67
CA PRO A 258 42.26 26.08 55.45
C PRO A 258 41.73 24.94 54.59
N TYR A 259 41.61 23.74 55.17
CA TYR A 259 41.19 22.54 54.43
C TYR A 259 39.87 22.73 53.69
N ALA A 260 38.85 23.31 54.34
CA ALA A 260 37.52 23.50 53.76
C ALA A 260 37.46 24.53 52.60
N GLU A 261 38.51 25.33 52.41
CA GLU A 261 38.67 26.21 51.25
C GLU A 261 39.43 25.50 50.13
N ALA A 262 40.57 24.88 50.47
CA ALA A 262 41.38 24.10 49.51
C ALA A 262 40.61 22.91 48.92
N ALA A 263 39.82 22.19 49.72
CA ALA A 263 38.95 21.11 49.29
C ALA A 263 37.87 21.56 48.29
N ARG A 264 37.32 22.77 48.48
CA ARG A 264 36.32 23.35 47.58
C ARG A 264 36.94 23.68 46.23
N ALA A 265 38.08 24.38 46.22
CA ALA A 265 38.81 24.70 45.00
C ALA A 265 39.31 23.44 44.27
N ARG A 266 39.78 22.43 45.02
CA ARG A 266 40.17 21.12 44.48
C ARG A 266 38.99 20.42 43.80
N LYS A 267 37.82 20.40 44.45
CA LYS A 267 36.60 19.84 43.85
C LYS A 267 36.18 20.59 42.59
N GLU A 268 36.13 21.92 42.64
CA GLU A 268 35.74 22.76 41.49
C GLU A 268 36.64 22.51 40.27
N HIS A 269 37.95 22.37 40.49
CA HIS A 269 38.90 21.97 39.44
C HIS A 269 38.62 20.59 38.85
N LEU A 270 38.29 19.60 39.70
CA LEU A 270 37.98 18.23 39.28
C LEU A 270 36.64 18.13 38.55
N ASP A 271 35.62 18.87 38.98
CA ASP A 271 34.31 18.97 38.32
C ASP A 271 34.47 19.60 36.92
N LEU A 272 35.18 20.73 36.80
CA LEU A 272 35.50 21.39 35.51
C LEU A 272 36.31 20.49 34.57
N THR A 273 37.32 19.80 35.08
CA THR A 273 38.14 18.84 34.30
C THR A 273 37.29 17.66 33.81
N THR A 274 36.33 17.21 34.62
CA THR A 274 35.37 16.17 34.24
C THR A 274 34.43 16.66 33.14
N GLU A 275 33.89 17.87 33.25
CA GLU A 275 32.98 18.43 32.23
C GLU A 275 33.70 18.62 30.89
N ALA A 276 34.92 19.17 30.90
CA ALA A 276 35.71 19.37 29.68
C ALA A 276 35.98 18.04 28.95
N PHE A 277 36.39 16.99 29.66
CA PHE A 277 36.58 15.67 29.04
C PHE A 277 35.26 15.04 28.57
N GLN A 278 34.16 15.20 29.32
CA GLN A 278 32.84 14.74 28.87
C GLN A 278 32.33 15.50 27.63
N ASN A 279 32.64 16.78 27.48
CA ASN A 279 32.32 17.58 26.30
C ASN A 279 33.16 17.14 25.09
N LEU A 280 34.44 16.78 25.29
CA LEU A 280 35.29 16.21 24.23
C LEU A 280 34.74 14.86 23.72
N ILE A 281 34.46 13.90 24.61
CA ILE A 281 33.93 12.59 24.16
C ILE A 281 32.56 12.70 23.50
N ARG A 282 31.66 13.56 24.02
CA ARG A 282 30.32 13.77 23.44
C ARG A 282 30.33 14.47 22.08
N SER A 283 31.41 15.16 21.71
CA SER A 283 31.53 15.85 20.41
C SER A 283 32.43 15.14 19.39
N GLN A 284 33.37 14.28 19.84
CA GLN A 284 34.36 13.62 18.98
C GLN A 284 34.19 12.09 18.85
N ILE A 285 33.26 11.50 19.60
CA ILE A 285 32.86 10.09 19.52
C ILE A 285 31.34 10.03 19.37
N THR A 286 30.88 9.78 18.14
CA THR A 286 29.46 9.60 17.78
C THR A 286 29.12 8.15 17.42
N ASP A 287 30.14 7.33 17.17
CA ASP A 287 30.04 5.92 16.79
C ASP A 287 30.15 5.00 18.02
N HIS A 288 29.27 3.99 18.10
CA HIS A 288 29.19 3.01 19.20
C HIS A 288 30.16 1.84 19.06
N ARG A 289 30.80 1.64 17.90
CA ARG A 289 31.82 0.61 17.66
C ARG A 289 33.24 1.09 18.00
N SER A 290 33.43 2.38 18.26
CA SER A 290 34.69 3.05 18.58
C SER A 290 35.51 2.34 19.67
N LEU A 291 36.76 1.97 19.35
CA LEU A 291 37.67 1.24 20.24
C LEU A 291 38.57 2.15 21.08
N TRP A 292 38.72 1.84 22.37
CA TRP A 292 39.57 2.59 23.30
C TRP A 292 41.00 2.81 22.81
N SER A 293 41.63 1.76 22.27
CA SER A 293 43.03 1.81 21.81
C SER A 293 43.25 2.70 20.60
N GLN A 294 42.21 2.90 19.78
CA GLN A 294 42.22 3.83 18.64
C GLN A 294 41.91 5.25 19.13
N THR A 295 40.84 5.43 19.89
CA THR A 295 40.41 6.72 20.45
C THR A 295 41.48 7.37 21.33
N PHE A 296 42.12 6.61 22.22
CA PHE A 296 43.17 7.15 23.09
C PHE A 296 44.41 7.61 22.29
N LYS A 297 44.75 6.92 21.19
CA LYS A 297 45.79 7.37 20.24
C LYS A 297 45.35 8.61 19.45
N LYS A 298 44.09 8.66 18.98
CA LYS A 298 43.50 9.81 18.25
C LYS A 298 43.52 11.07 19.13
N PHE A 299 43.21 10.94 20.42
CA PHE A 299 43.09 12.04 21.36
C PHE A 299 44.34 12.30 22.21
N SER A 300 45.47 11.62 21.98
CA SER A 300 46.68 11.76 22.82
C SER A 300 47.35 13.15 22.79
N LYS A 301 46.83 14.08 21.99
CA LYS A 301 47.25 15.49 21.88
C LYS A 301 46.24 16.48 22.50
N HIS A 302 45.06 16.01 22.92
CA HIS A 302 44.04 16.84 23.54
C HIS A 302 44.35 17.05 25.02
N GLU A 303 44.43 18.31 25.44
CA GLU A 303 44.73 18.64 26.84
C GLU A 303 43.62 18.17 27.79
N GLU A 304 42.37 18.10 27.34
CA GLU A 304 41.24 17.64 28.17
C GLU A 304 41.39 16.16 28.55
N LEU A 305 41.81 15.31 27.60
CA LEU A 305 42.13 13.90 27.88
C LEU A 305 43.32 13.79 28.84
N LEU A 306 44.40 14.53 28.55
CA LEU A 306 45.65 14.45 29.32
C LEU A 306 45.45 14.91 30.76
N ARG A 307 44.80 16.06 30.97
CA ARG A 307 44.46 16.59 32.31
C ARG A 307 43.54 15.65 33.07
N TYR A 308 42.49 15.11 32.43
CA TYR A 308 41.59 14.16 33.09
C TYR A 308 42.32 12.86 33.48
N THR A 309 43.19 12.34 32.61
CA THR A 309 43.99 11.13 32.91
C THR A 309 44.98 11.38 34.05
N GLN A 310 45.64 12.55 34.08
CA GLN A 310 46.58 12.92 35.16
C GLN A 310 45.89 13.03 36.53
N GLU A 311 44.65 13.52 36.56
CA GLU A 311 43.89 13.80 37.80
C GLU A 311 43.05 12.61 38.31
N PHE A 312 42.55 11.75 37.43
CA PHE A 312 41.66 10.63 37.78
C PHE A 312 42.19 9.24 37.42
N GLY A 313 43.28 9.16 36.65
CA GLY A 313 43.92 7.91 36.25
C GLY A 313 43.35 7.29 34.97
N ILE A 314 44.16 6.43 34.34
CA ILE A 314 43.84 5.79 33.05
C ILE A 314 42.57 4.93 33.13
N ASP A 315 42.37 4.21 34.25
CA ASP A 315 41.17 3.37 34.47
C ASP A 315 39.90 4.19 34.65
N SER A 316 39.97 5.39 35.25
CA SER A 316 38.81 6.29 35.32
C SER A 316 38.46 6.83 33.94
N THR A 317 39.48 7.26 33.19
CA THR A 317 39.35 7.76 31.81
C THR A 317 38.72 6.71 30.90
N GLN A 318 39.20 5.46 30.97
CA GLN A 318 38.64 4.35 30.19
C GLN A 318 37.21 3.99 30.63
N ARG A 319 36.88 4.02 31.93
CA ARG A 319 35.51 3.77 32.42
C ARG A 319 34.52 4.83 31.93
N VAL A 320 34.93 6.10 31.88
CA VAL A 320 34.10 7.19 31.31
C VAL A 320 33.89 6.98 29.80
N PHE A 321 34.96 6.66 29.05
CA PHE A 321 34.86 6.32 27.63
C PHE A 321 33.91 5.13 27.38
N ARG A 322 34.09 4.00 28.07
CA ARG A 322 33.23 2.80 27.92
C ARG A 322 31.77 3.10 28.25
N ARG A 323 31.50 3.98 29.23
CA ARG A 323 30.13 4.42 29.55
C ARG A 323 29.50 5.25 28.43
N HIS A 324 30.27 6.15 27.80
CA HIS A 324 29.81 6.93 26.65
C HIS A 324 29.53 6.04 25.43
N VAL A 325 30.47 5.15 25.09
CA VAL A 325 30.30 4.19 23.98
C VAL A 325 29.11 3.25 24.22
N LYS A 326 28.89 2.75 25.45
CA LYS A 326 27.67 1.98 25.75
C LYS A 326 26.41 2.82 25.53
N LYS A 327 26.38 4.07 26.02
CA LYS A 327 25.22 4.96 25.83
C LYS A 327 24.90 5.14 24.34
N LEU A 328 25.90 5.25 23.47
CA LEU A 328 25.70 5.30 22.02
C LEU A 328 25.10 3.99 21.47
N LYS A 329 25.57 2.80 21.91
CA LYS A 329 24.95 1.51 21.50
C LYS A 329 23.50 1.42 21.98
N ASP A 330 23.24 1.77 23.24
CA ASP A 330 21.91 1.79 23.84
C ASP A 330 20.96 2.74 23.05
N GLU A 331 21.44 3.92 22.63
CA GLU A 331 20.68 4.92 21.85
C GLU A 331 20.51 4.56 20.36
N HIS A 332 21.46 3.84 19.75
CA HIS A 332 21.34 3.29 18.40
C HIS A 332 20.29 2.18 18.35
N LEU A 333 20.35 1.25 19.31
CA LEU A 333 19.39 0.15 19.40
C LEU A 333 17.95 0.65 19.65
N ALA A 334 17.77 1.64 20.52
CA ALA A 334 16.47 2.26 20.77
C ALA A 334 15.84 2.87 19.50
N LYS A 335 16.65 3.50 18.63
CA LYS A 335 16.17 4.02 17.34
C LYS A 335 15.78 2.91 16.36
N LYS A 336 16.57 1.82 16.29
CA LYS A 336 16.21 0.65 15.45
C LYS A 336 14.87 0.05 15.90
N VAL A 337 14.67 -0.13 17.21
CA VAL A 337 13.39 -0.60 17.77
C VAL A 337 12.24 0.36 17.42
N GLN A 338 12.42 1.68 17.62
CA GLN A 338 11.39 2.66 17.27
C GLN A 338 10.99 2.56 15.78
N GLY A 339 11.95 2.48 14.86
CA GLY A 339 11.67 2.32 13.43
C GLY A 339 10.90 1.03 13.11
N TYR A 340 11.24 -0.08 13.76
CA TYR A 340 10.46 -1.32 13.62
C TYR A 340 9.03 -1.18 14.17
N MET A 341 8.84 -0.46 15.28
CA MET A 341 7.51 -0.20 15.87
C MET A 341 6.67 0.80 15.06
N GLU A 342 7.31 1.64 14.24
CA GLU A 342 6.63 2.54 13.30
C GLU A 342 6.14 1.81 12.04
N MET A 343 6.84 0.76 11.58
CA MET A 343 6.42 -0.07 10.43
C MET A 343 5.46 -1.22 10.80
N LEU A 344 5.54 -1.74 12.02
CA LEU A 344 4.75 -2.90 12.46
C LEU A 344 3.21 -2.75 12.33
N PRO A 345 2.58 -1.58 12.51
CA PRO A 345 1.13 -1.43 12.35
C PRO A 345 0.64 -1.77 10.93
N ASP A 346 1.36 -1.30 9.90
CA ASP A 346 0.97 -1.50 8.50
C ASP A 346 1.18 -2.96 8.09
N ILE A 347 2.31 -3.56 8.51
CA ILE A 347 2.60 -4.99 8.34
C ILE A 347 1.51 -5.86 8.99
N LEU A 348 1.03 -5.48 10.18
CA LEU A 348 -0.08 -6.16 10.85
C LEU A 348 -1.43 -5.93 10.14
N GLN A 349 -1.63 -4.80 9.46
CA GLN A 349 -2.84 -4.56 8.66
C GLN A 349 -2.87 -5.43 7.39
N GLU A 350 -1.72 -5.77 6.82
CA GLU A 350 -1.62 -6.67 5.66
C GLU A 350 -1.64 -8.16 6.06
N MET A 351 -0.86 -8.56 7.07
CA MET A 351 -0.77 -9.97 7.51
C MET A 351 -1.91 -10.39 8.46
N VAL A 352 -2.57 -9.45 9.14
CA VAL A 352 -3.66 -9.70 10.10
C VAL A 352 -4.82 -8.71 9.89
N PRO A 353 -5.57 -8.81 8.77
CA PRO A 353 -6.62 -7.85 8.42
C PRO A 353 -7.96 -8.05 9.15
N ASP A 354 -8.21 -9.19 9.81
CA ASP A 354 -9.45 -9.47 10.55
C ASP A 354 -9.17 -10.09 11.93
N ILE A 355 -9.89 -9.58 12.94
CA ILE A 355 -9.87 -10.05 14.33
C ILE A 355 -10.58 -11.39 14.52
N SER A 356 -11.41 -11.85 13.57
CA SER A 356 -12.21 -13.08 13.72
C SER A 356 -11.39 -14.32 14.10
N SER A 357 -10.14 -14.41 13.62
CA SER A 357 -9.22 -15.52 13.91
C SER A 357 -8.39 -15.35 15.20
N PHE A 358 -8.40 -14.16 15.81
CA PHE A 358 -7.48 -13.78 16.90
C PHE A 358 -8.16 -13.17 18.13
N ARG A 359 -9.51 -13.12 18.18
CA ARG A 359 -10.29 -12.44 19.22
C ARG A 359 -9.91 -12.80 20.67
N ASP A 360 -9.50 -14.04 20.90
CA ASP A 360 -9.15 -14.59 22.21
C ASP A 360 -7.73 -15.21 22.23
N CYS A 361 -6.88 -14.89 21.26
CA CYS A 361 -5.51 -15.40 21.17
C CYS A 361 -4.54 -14.63 22.07
N ASP A 362 -3.53 -15.33 22.62
CA ASP A 362 -2.39 -14.68 23.26
C ASP A 362 -1.34 -14.27 22.22
N TRP A 363 -0.46 -13.34 22.60
CA TRP A 363 0.55 -12.80 21.70
C TRP A 363 1.50 -13.87 21.12
N PRO A 364 2.00 -14.87 21.89
CA PRO A 364 2.76 -15.99 21.32
C PRO A 364 2.05 -16.77 20.21
N THR A 365 0.73 -16.98 20.29
CA THR A 365 -0.04 -17.59 19.21
C THR A 365 -0.05 -16.72 17.95
N VAL A 366 -0.15 -15.40 18.11
CA VAL A 366 -0.11 -14.44 16.99
C VAL A 366 1.29 -14.35 16.38
N GLN A 367 2.36 -14.33 17.20
CA GLN A 367 3.75 -14.38 16.73
C GLN A 367 4.01 -15.64 15.89
N GLN A 368 3.51 -16.80 16.33
CA GLN A 368 3.62 -18.05 15.57
C GLN A 368 2.80 -18.02 14.28
N HIS A 369 1.62 -17.37 14.26
CA HIS A 369 0.86 -17.19 13.02
C HIS A 369 1.57 -16.28 12.01
N ILE A 370 2.15 -15.15 12.47
CA ILE A 370 3.00 -14.26 11.64
C ILE A 370 4.16 -15.04 11.04
N LYS A 371 4.80 -15.91 11.84
CA LYS A 371 5.95 -16.76 11.46
C LYS A 371 5.64 -17.85 10.43
N ASP A 372 4.38 -18.28 10.35
CA ASP A 372 3.88 -19.30 9.42
C ASP A 372 3.15 -18.69 8.20
N HIS A 373 2.97 -17.35 8.16
CA HIS A 373 2.35 -16.62 7.06
C HIS A 373 3.20 -16.70 5.78
N PRO A 374 2.60 -16.82 4.56
CA PRO A 374 3.36 -16.91 3.31
C PRO A 374 4.38 -15.77 3.13
N ASP A 375 3.94 -14.54 3.37
CA ASP A 375 4.74 -13.33 3.17
C ASP A 375 5.68 -13.00 4.34
N PHE A 376 5.86 -13.92 5.30
CA PHE A 376 6.76 -13.74 6.45
C PHE A 376 8.13 -13.21 6.03
N ASN A 377 8.73 -13.79 4.99
CA ASN A 377 10.08 -13.43 4.53
C ASN A 377 10.16 -12.06 3.83
N HIS A 378 9.01 -11.45 3.48
CA HIS A 378 8.94 -10.11 2.89
C HIS A 378 9.08 -9.02 3.97
N TYR A 379 8.45 -9.21 5.13
CA TYR A 379 8.42 -8.23 6.22
C TYR A 379 9.39 -8.54 7.37
N PHE A 380 9.75 -9.82 7.56
CA PHE A 380 10.56 -10.30 8.67
C PHE A 380 11.75 -11.14 8.22
N TYR A 381 12.75 -11.24 9.10
CA TYR A 381 13.83 -12.22 9.00
C TYR A 381 14.08 -12.91 10.36
N LYS A 382 14.76 -14.06 10.34
CA LYS A 382 15.18 -14.80 11.55
C LYS A 382 16.69 -14.64 11.74
N CYS A 383 17.13 -14.30 12.94
CA CYS A 383 18.57 -14.34 13.27
C CYS A 383 19.05 -15.79 13.40
N GLY A 384 20.35 -16.00 13.18
CA GLY A 384 21.01 -17.29 13.46
C GLY A 384 21.41 -17.41 14.93
N ASP A 385 21.44 -18.65 15.43
CA ASP A 385 21.61 -18.97 16.86
C ASP A 385 22.88 -18.40 17.53
N ASP A 386 23.92 -18.07 16.75
CA ASP A 386 25.23 -17.63 17.25
C ASP A 386 25.29 -16.17 17.73
N VAL A 387 24.42 -15.26 17.23
CA VAL A 387 24.50 -13.81 17.52
C VAL A 387 23.10 -13.19 17.64
N PRO A 388 22.76 -12.49 18.74
CA PRO A 388 21.47 -11.81 18.89
C PRO A 388 21.26 -10.67 17.86
N TRP A 389 20.02 -10.43 17.44
CA TRP A 389 19.66 -9.31 16.55
C TRP A 389 20.10 -7.93 17.06
N THR A 390 20.24 -7.76 18.38
CA THR A 390 20.74 -6.54 19.04
C THR A 390 22.25 -6.29 18.86
N GLU A 391 22.97 -7.25 18.26
CA GLU A 391 24.39 -7.17 17.92
C GLU A 391 24.65 -7.38 16.41
N TYR A 392 23.63 -7.68 15.60
CA TYR A 392 23.69 -7.62 14.13
C TYR A 392 23.59 -6.17 13.63
N ASP A 393 24.72 -5.62 13.18
CA ASP A 393 24.80 -4.33 12.48
C ASP A 393 24.99 -4.57 10.96
N TRP A 394 23.89 -4.65 10.20
CA TRP A 394 23.87 -4.78 8.72
C TRP A 394 24.36 -3.53 7.95
N GLU A 395 25.11 -2.63 8.59
CA GLU A 395 25.56 -1.37 7.99
C GLU A 395 26.91 -1.53 7.25
N ASP A 396 27.49 -2.73 7.24
CA ASP A 396 28.81 -3.01 6.69
C ASP A 396 28.75 -3.61 5.26
N GLU A 397 29.50 -2.96 4.38
CA GLU A 397 29.96 -3.36 3.04
C GLU A 397 29.11 -3.12 1.77
N ASP A 398 27.77 -3.28 1.69
CA ASP A 398 27.07 -3.23 0.37
C ASP A 398 25.74 -2.45 0.26
N GLY A 399 25.55 -1.37 1.03
CA GLY A 399 24.67 -0.24 0.70
C GLY A 399 23.13 -0.44 0.71
N GLY A 400 22.63 -1.67 0.56
CA GLY A 400 21.22 -2.02 0.73
C GLY A 400 20.90 -2.21 2.21
N GLY A 401 20.17 -1.27 2.81
CA GLY A 401 19.71 -1.42 4.19
C GLY A 401 18.67 -2.55 4.28
N GLU A 402 18.89 -3.50 5.20
CA GLU A 402 17.89 -4.50 5.57
C GLU A 402 16.68 -3.80 6.21
N THR A 403 15.58 -3.68 5.47
CA THR A 403 14.36 -3.00 5.89
C THR A 403 13.44 -3.86 6.73
N ARG A 404 13.65 -5.18 6.74
CA ARG A 404 12.79 -6.14 7.43
C ARG A 404 13.00 -6.13 8.93
N ILE A 405 11.95 -6.48 9.68
CA ILE A 405 12.00 -6.56 11.14
C ILE A 405 12.63 -7.91 11.55
N PRO A 406 13.65 -7.94 12.43
CA PRO A 406 14.09 -9.20 13.03
C PRO A 406 12.94 -9.80 13.86
N TYR A 407 12.56 -11.05 13.60
CA TYR A 407 11.39 -11.71 14.22
C TYR A 407 11.39 -11.62 15.75
N ASP A 408 12.57 -11.77 16.36
CA ASP A 408 12.82 -11.70 17.80
C ASP A 408 12.47 -10.32 18.42
N VAL A 409 12.26 -9.27 17.61
CA VAL A 409 11.72 -7.97 18.07
C VAL A 409 10.25 -8.11 18.50
N LEU A 410 9.51 -9.10 17.99
CA LEU A 410 8.15 -9.37 18.41
C LEU A 410 8.07 -9.88 19.86
N ASP A 411 9.16 -10.39 20.45
CA ASP A 411 9.23 -10.75 21.87
C ASP A 411 9.25 -9.52 22.80
N THR A 412 9.29 -8.30 22.25
CA THR A 412 9.19 -7.07 23.04
C THR A 412 7.75 -6.75 23.45
N GLY A 413 7.57 -6.24 24.67
CA GLY A 413 6.26 -5.72 25.13
C GLY A 413 5.77 -4.49 24.37
N GLU A 414 6.65 -3.83 23.61
CA GLU A 414 6.29 -2.76 22.68
C GLU A 414 5.53 -3.32 21.47
N ALA A 415 6.05 -4.39 20.84
CA ALA A 415 5.36 -5.10 19.76
C ALA A 415 4.01 -5.68 20.19
N GLU A 416 3.94 -6.28 21.39
CA GLU A 416 2.67 -6.75 21.97
C GLU A 416 1.67 -5.59 22.14
N THR A 417 2.14 -4.39 22.49
CA THR A 417 1.30 -3.20 22.65
C THR A 417 0.81 -2.67 21.32
N VAL A 418 1.65 -2.67 20.27
CA VAL A 418 1.25 -2.33 18.89
C VAL A 418 0.16 -3.29 18.42
N PHE A 419 0.33 -4.60 18.59
CA PHE A 419 -0.70 -5.58 18.23
C PHE A 419 -2.01 -5.37 19.00
N LYS A 420 -1.96 -5.10 20.31
CA LYS A 420 -3.16 -4.79 21.10
C LYS A 420 -3.89 -3.54 20.59
N ASN A 421 -3.17 -2.53 20.10
CA ASN A 421 -3.79 -1.35 19.50
C ASN A 421 -4.45 -1.68 18.15
N HIS A 422 -3.77 -2.44 17.28
CA HIS A 422 -4.31 -2.94 16.01
C HIS A 422 -5.59 -3.77 16.22
N ALA A 423 -5.53 -4.76 17.12
CA ALA A 423 -6.67 -5.59 17.49
C ALA A 423 -7.87 -4.77 17.99
N ASN A 424 -7.63 -3.74 18.81
CA ASN A 424 -8.68 -2.82 19.26
C ASN A 424 -9.27 -1.96 18.13
N ALA A 425 -8.49 -1.61 17.11
CA ALA A 425 -8.98 -0.89 15.93
C ALA A 425 -9.88 -1.79 15.05
N LEU A 426 -9.43 -3.01 14.74
CA LEU A 426 -10.22 -4.00 14.00
C LEU A 426 -11.56 -4.32 14.70
N GLN A 427 -11.57 -4.46 16.03
CA GLN A 427 -12.81 -4.65 16.79
C GLN A 427 -13.77 -3.45 16.72
N GLN A 428 -13.26 -2.23 16.59
CA GLN A 428 -14.08 -1.03 16.45
C GLN A 428 -14.68 -0.94 15.05
N GLU A 429 -13.90 -1.19 14.00
CA GLU A 429 -14.43 -1.17 12.62
C GLU A 429 -15.44 -2.31 12.38
N GLN A 430 -15.20 -3.51 12.93
CA GLN A 430 -16.16 -4.61 12.86
C GLN A 430 -17.52 -4.24 13.51
N LYS A 431 -17.50 -3.56 14.66
CA LYS A 431 -18.72 -3.02 15.30
C LYS A 431 -19.35 -1.89 14.47
N ARG A 432 -18.55 -1.01 13.88
CA ARG A 432 -19.07 0.05 13.00
C ARG A 432 -19.81 -0.53 11.80
N LEU A 433 -19.23 -1.53 11.12
CA LEU A 433 -19.88 -2.25 10.02
C LEU A 433 -21.17 -2.94 10.46
N GLU A 434 -21.21 -3.52 11.66
CA GLU A 434 -22.43 -4.10 12.24
C GLU A 434 -23.51 -3.02 12.46
N TRP A 435 -23.17 -1.87 13.06
CA TRP A 435 -24.11 -0.76 13.22
C TRP A 435 -24.61 -0.21 11.88
N LYS A 436 -23.77 -0.11 10.84
CA LYS A 436 -24.21 0.27 9.48
C LYS A 436 -25.26 -0.69 8.92
N LYS A 437 -25.10 -2.01 9.16
CA LYS A 437 -26.08 -3.03 8.76
C LYS A 437 -27.37 -2.92 9.57
N GLN A 438 -27.27 -2.79 10.90
CA GLN A 438 -28.43 -2.62 11.79
C GLN A 438 -29.20 -1.32 11.47
N PHE A 439 -28.53 -0.23 11.10
CA PHE A 439 -29.19 1.01 10.70
C PHE A 439 -29.92 0.86 9.36
N LYS A 440 -29.34 0.21 8.34
CA LYS A 440 -30.08 -0.09 7.10
C LYS A 440 -31.33 -0.94 7.36
N GLN A 441 -31.23 -1.97 8.19
CA GLN A 441 -32.40 -2.77 8.60
C GLN A 441 -33.46 -1.91 9.31
N LEU A 442 -33.06 -1.01 10.20
CA LEU A 442 -33.98 -0.09 10.88
C LEU A 442 -34.69 0.86 9.91
N LEU A 443 -34.05 1.29 8.81
CA LEU A 443 -34.72 2.06 7.75
C LEU A 443 -35.80 1.22 7.04
N GLU A 444 -35.47 -0.03 6.68
CA GLU A 444 -36.39 -0.96 6.00
C GLU A 444 -37.61 -1.34 6.85
N GLU A 445 -37.43 -1.47 8.18
CA GLU A 445 -38.52 -1.72 9.13
C GLU A 445 -39.37 -0.47 9.42
N THR A 446 -38.84 0.74 9.19
CA THR A 446 -39.52 2.00 9.54
C THR A 446 -40.39 2.51 8.38
N GLY A 447 -41.60 1.96 8.25
CA GLY A 447 -42.57 2.32 7.19
C GLY A 447 -43.02 3.79 7.10
N TYR A 448 -42.52 4.69 7.95
CA TYR A 448 -42.63 6.14 7.76
C TYR A 448 -41.58 6.70 6.78
N VAL A 449 -40.45 6.00 6.59
CA VAL A 449 -39.48 6.26 5.51
C VAL A 449 -40.18 5.95 4.19
N THR A 450 -40.20 6.93 3.30
CA THR A 450 -40.99 6.92 2.06
C THR A 450 -40.24 7.72 0.98
N PRO A 451 -40.45 7.43 -0.32
CA PRO A 451 -39.75 8.09 -1.42
C PRO A 451 -39.78 9.61 -1.32
N GLY A 452 -38.61 10.25 -1.41
CA GLY A 452 -38.49 11.71 -1.37
C GLY A 452 -38.69 12.37 0.01
N LYS A 453 -38.53 11.62 1.12
CA LYS A 453 -38.30 12.21 2.45
C LYS A 453 -36.82 12.45 2.70
N SER A 454 -36.49 13.56 3.34
CA SER A 454 -35.13 13.80 3.81
C SER A 454 -34.87 13.06 5.14
N LEU A 455 -33.60 12.74 5.44
CA LEU A 455 -33.22 12.19 6.74
C LEU A 455 -33.64 13.12 7.89
N SER A 456 -33.56 14.43 7.69
CA SER A 456 -33.96 15.44 8.68
C SER A 456 -35.43 15.36 9.11
N GLU A 457 -36.35 14.96 8.23
CA GLU A 457 -37.77 14.80 8.58
C GLU A 457 -38.04 13.55 9.44
N VAL A 458 -37.28 12.48 9.22
CA VAL A 458 -37.48 11.18 9.90
C VAL A 458 -36.50 10.94 11.05
N ARG A 459 -35.48 11.80 11.23
CA ARG A 459 -34.38 11.65 12.20
C ARG A 459 -34.83 11.28 13.61
N VAL A 460 -35.94 11.88 14.07
CA VAL A 460 -36.52 11.67 15.40
C VAL A 460 -36.97 10.22 15.64
N LEU A 461 -37.22 9.43 14.59
CA LEU A 461 -37.59 8.01 14.68
C LEU A 461 -36.40 7.10 15.01
N PHE A 462 -35.17 7.60 14.84
CA PHE A 462 -33.92 6.83 15.02
C PHE A 462 -33.11 7.27 16.26
N MET A 463 -33.47 8.39 16.90
CA MET A 463 -32.85 8.82 18.16
C MET A 463 -33.11 7.80 19.28
N GLY A 464 -32.13 7.59 20.16
CA GLY A 464 -32.16 6.55 21.18
C GLY A 464 -31.90 5.12 20.66
N ARG A 465 -31.33 4.97 19.45
CA ARG A 465 -30.91 3.68 18.89
C ARG A 465 -29.40 3.64 18.73
N GLU A 466 -28.76 2.66 19.36
CA GLU A 466 -27.29 2.51 19.36
C GLU A 466 -26.70 2.49 17.93
N CYS A 467 -27.33 1.79 17.00
CA CYS A 467 -26.89 1.72 15.60
C CYS A 467 -26.99 3.04 14.82
N PHE A 468 -27.73 4.04 15.32
CA PHE A 468 -27.82 5.39 14.76
C PHE A 468 -26.93 6.39 15.51
N GLU A 469 -26.84 6.27 16.84
CA GLU A 469 -26.07 7.18 17.70
C GLU A 469 -24.56 6.87 17.72
N ALA A 470 -24.16 5.63 17.40
CA ALA A 470 -22.75 5.22 17.32
C ALA A 470 -22.12 5.36 15.91
N LEU A 471 -22.90 5.80 14.92
CA LEU A 471 -22.43 6.12 13.57
C LEU A 471 -22.19 7.63 13.41
N SER A 472 -21.31 8.00 12.47
CA SER A 472 -21.13 9.40 12.11
C SER A 472 -22.36 9.94 11.37
N GLU A 473 -22.63 11.24 11.47
CA GLU A 473 -23.73 11.89 10.74
C GLU A 473 -23.60 11.69 9.22
N GLN A 474 -22.36 11.65 8.71
CA GLN A 474 -22.05 11.35 7.31
C GLN A 474 -22.31 9.88 6.94
N ASP A 475 -21.92 8.91 7.79
CA ASP A 475 -22.26 7.50 7.58
C ASP A 475 -23.78 7.28 7.54
N CYS A 476 -24.51 7.91 8.48
CA CYS A 476 -25.98 7.86 8.52
C CYS A 476 -26.62 8.48 7.28
N GLN A 477 -26.14 9.64 6.82
CA GLN A 477 -26.62 10.31 5.61
C GLN A 477 -26.38 9.43 4.36
N VAL A 478 -25.18 8.88 4.18
CA VAL A 478 -24.84 8.01 3.04
C VAL A 478 -25.67 6.72 3.03
N ILE A 479 -25.92 6.11 4.19
CA ILE A 479 -26.79 4.92 4.30
C ILE A 479 -28.24 5.28 3.95
N TYR A 480 -28.72 6.43 4.43
CA TYR A 480 -30.08 6.91 4.18
C TYR A 480 -30.30 7.26 2.70
N ASP A 481 -29.38 7.97 2.06
CA ASP A 481 -29.52 8.39 0.65
C ASP A 481 -29.47 7.19 -0.30
N ARG A 482 -28.62 6.19 0.00
CA ARG A 482 -28.64 4.91 -0.72
C ARG A 482 -29.98 4.20 -0.56
N HIS A 483 -30.52 4.12 0.66
CA HIS A 483 -31.84 3.52 0.89
C HIS A 483 -32.99 4.32 0.24
N GLN A 484 -32.93 5.65 0.23
CA GLN A 484 -33.85 6.50 -0.53
C GLN A 484 -33.79 6.16 -2.02
N LYS A 485 -32.59 6.07 -2.63
CA LYS A 485 -32.45 5.64 -4.03
C LYS A 485 -33.08 4.28 -4.28
N GLU A 486 -32.85 3.30 -3.40
CA GLU A 486 -33.46 1.95 -3.49
C GLU A 486 -35.00 1.98 -3.46
N ILE A 487 -35.62 2.78 -2.57
CA ILE A 487 -37.10 2.85 -2.49
C ILE A 487 -37.73 3.76 -3.56
N ILE A 488 -37.00 4.78 -4.04
CA ILE A 488 -37.44 5.67 -5.12
C ILE A 488 -37.52 4.90 -6.43
N GLU A 489 -36.46 4.16 -6.81
CA GLU A 489 -36.47 3.36 -8.04
C GLU A 489 -37.51 2.22 -7.98
N LYS A 490 -37.71 1.62 -6.80
CA LYS A 490 -38.79 0.66 -6.57
C LYS A 490 -40.18 1.29 -6.74
N ALA A 491 -40.38 2.54 -6.30
CA ALA A 491 -41.64 3.26 -6.50
C ALA A 491 -41.88 3.66 -7.97
N LYS A 492 -40.83 4.09 -8.68
CA LYS A 492 -40.86 4.35 -10.13
C LYS A 492 -41.23 3.09 -10.91
N HIS A 493 -40.56 1.96 -10.65
CA HIS A 493 -40.87 0.68 -11.29
C HIS A 493 -42.32 0.24 -11.03
N ASN A 494 -42.81 0.35 -9.79
CA ASN A 494 -44.20 0.06 -9.46
C ASN A 494 -45.20 0.96 -10.22
N PHE A 495 -44.88 2.24 -10.41
CA PHE A 495 -45.68 3.15 -11.22
C PHE A 495 -45.62 2.81 -12.72
N GLN A 496 -44.47 2.39 -13.23
CA GLN A 496 -44.35 1.91 -14.61
C GLN A 496 -45.21 0.67 -14.88
N GLU A 497 -45.27 -0.28 -13.93
CA GLU A 497 -46.17 -1.43 -14.01
C GLU A 497 -47.66 -1.01 -13.90
N LEU A 498 -48.01 0.00 -13.10
CA LEU A 498 -49.37 0.55 -13.07
C LEU A 498 -49.80 1.10 -14.44
N LEU A 499 -48.91 1.84 -15.12
CA LEU A 499 -49.18 2.36 -16.47
C LEU A 499 -49.38 1.23 -17.49
N LEU A 500 -48.54 0.19 -17.44
CA LEU A 500 -48.61 -0.96 -18.35
C LEU A 500 -49.78 -1.93 -18.04
N GLU A 501 -50.27 -1.95 -16.79
CA GLU A 501 -51.52 -2.64 -16.41
C GLU A 501 -52.76 -1.95 -16.98
N HIS A 502 -52.74 -0.61 -17.05
CA HIS A 502 -53.81 0.24 -17.58
C HIS A 502 -53.53 0.77 -18.99
N ALA A 503 -52.84 -0.03 -19.81
CA ALA A 503 -52.50 0.33 -21.18
C ALA A 503 -53.73 0.72 -22.03
N ASP A 504 -54.91 0.22 -21.69
CA ASP A 504 -56.19 0.51 -22.34
C ASP A 504 -56.54 2.00 -22.30
N LEU A 505 -56.22 2.70 -21.21
CA LEU A 505 -56.40 4.15 -21.09
C LEU A 505 -55.64 4.94 -22.17
N PHE A 506 -54.54 4.39 -22.72
CA PHE A 506 -53.63 5.10 -23.63
C PHE A 506 -53.92 4.82 -25.12
N TYR A 507 -54.59 3.71 -25.45
CA TYR A 507 -54.82 3.31 -26.85
C TYR A 507 -56.09 3.91 -27.48
N HIS A 508 -57.07 4.38 -26.69
CA HIS A 508 -58.35 4.88 -27.22
C HIS A 508 -58.19 6.06 -28.20
N PHE A 509 -57.20 6.93 -27.97
CA PHE A 509 -56.91 8.11 -28.78
C PHE A 509 -56.46 7.80 -30.23
N LYS A 510 -56.13 6.53 -30.53
CA LYS A 510 -55.76 6.08 -31.89
C LYS A 510 -56.94 6.04 -32.86
N SER A 511 -58.18 6.30 -32.39
CA SER A 511 -59.43 6.13 -33.15
C SER A 511 -60.20 7.41 -33.47
N ILE A 512 -59.78 8.59 -32.97
CA ILE A 512 -60.54 9.84 -33.11
C ILE A 512 -59.67 10.99 -33.66
N ALA A 513 -60.10 11.51 -34.82
CA ALA A 513 -59.59 12.68 -35.55
C ALA A 513 -58.21 12.56 -36.26
N PRO A 514 -58.00 13.25 -37.41
CA PRO A 514 -56.88 12.99 -38.32
C PRO A 514 -55.51 13.55 -37.90
N THR A 515 -55.40 14.19 -36.73
CA THR A 515 -54.20 14.93 -36.30
C THR A 515 -53.49 14.35 -35.07
N GLY A 516 -54.02 13.26 -34.49
CA GLY A 516 -53.33 12.44 -33.48
C GLY A 516 -52.78 13.17 -32.24
N THR A 517 -53.37 14.31 -31.86
CA THR A 517 -52.78 15.23 -30.86
C THR A 517 -53.44 15.06 -29.49
N ILE A 518 -52.67 14.58 -28.51
CA ILE A 518 -53.13 14.36 -27.13
C ILE A 518 -53.44 15.70 -26.45
N THR A 519 -54.59 15.82 -25.78
CA THR A 519 -55.06 17.04 -25.10
C THR A 519 -54.81 17.02 -23.59
N GLN A 520 -55.01 18.18 -22.93
CA GLN A 520 -54.90 18.27 -21.47
C GLN A 520 -56.06 17.59 -20.73
N ASP A 521 -57.24 17.46 -21.36
CA ASP A 521 -58.36 16.74 -20.76
C ASP A 521 -58.14 15.22 -20.81
N ASP A 522 -57.50 14.69 -21.87
CA ASP A 522 -57.11 13.27 -21.96
C ASP A 522 -56.12 12.88 -20.84
N ILE A 523 -55.08 13.70 -20.65
CA ILE A 523 -54.09 13.53 -19.56
C ILE A 523 -54.78 13.57 -18.19
N LYS A 524 -55.81 14.40 -18.04
CA LYS A 524 -56.59 14.50 -16.82
C LYS A 524 -57.48 13.27 -16.61
N GLU A 525 -58.12 12.72 -17.64
CA GLU A 525 -58.93 11.49 -17.52
C GLU A 525 -58.08 10.28 -17.11
N ILE A 526 -56.89 10.13 -17.70
CA ILE A 526 -55.88 9.14 -17.29
C ILE A 526 -55.48 9.36 -15.82
N THR A 527 -55.19 10.61 -15.43
CA THR A 527 -54.82 10.96 -14.05
C THR A 527 -55.95 10.68 -13.05
N ASP A 528 -57.18 11.07 -13.37
CA ASP A 528 -58.37 10.85 -12.54
C ASP A 528 -58.71 9.36 -12.39
N SER A 529 -58.31 8.51 -13.35
CA SER A 529 -58.43 7.05 -13.27
C SER A 529 -57.34 6.41 -12.40
N LEU A 530 -56.09 6.89 -12.49
CA LEU A 530 -54.95 6.26 -11.82
C LEU A 530 -54.71 6.77 -10.39
N LYS A 531 -55.15 7.99 -10.05
CA LYS A 531 -54.80 8.69 -8.80
C LYS A 531 -55.11 7.93 -7.52
N GLU A 532 -56.07 6.99 -7.53
CA GLU A 532 -56.48 6.28 -6.33
C GLU A 532 -55.57 5.08 -5.97
N ASP A 533 -54.80 4.54 -6.93
CA ASP A 533 -53.89 3.41 -6.70
C ASP A 533 -52.73 3.80 -5.75
N SER A 534 -52.33 2.89 -4.88
CA SER A 534 -51.26 3.14 -3.90
C SER A 534 -49.89 3.36 -4.56
N ARG A 535 -49.66 2.83 -5.76
CA ARG A 535 -48.45 3.02 -6.57
C ARG A 535 -48.38 4.43 -7.16
N TYR A 536 -49.53 5.02 -7.52
CA TYR A 536 -49.60 6.43 -7.92
C TYR A 536 -49.27 7.36 -6.74
N LYS A 537 -49.89 7.10 -5.58
CA LYS A 537 -49.70 7.87 -4.33
C LYS A 537 -48.28 7.72 -3.75
N ALA A 538 -47.61 6.60 -3.98
CA ALA A 538 -46.21 6.39 -3.57
C ALA A 538 -45.21 7.40 -4.17
N LEU A 539 -45.59 8.10 -5.26
CA LEU A 539 -44.81 9.15 -5.90
C LEU A 539 -45.35 10.57 -5.64
N ASP A 540 -46.19 10.79 -4.62
CA ASP A 540 -46.77 12.13 -4.34
C ASP A 540 -45.74 13.23 -4.06
N ARG A 541 -44.54 12.87 -3.58
CA ARG A 541 -43.39 13.80 -3.43
C ARG A 541 -42.52 13.95 -4.68
N LEU A 542 -42.73 13.08 -5.66
CA LEU A 542 -41.94 12.96 -6.89
C LEU A 542 -42.83 13.25 -8.10
N ASP A 543 -43.70 14.26 -7.97
CA ASP A 543 -44.71 14.61 -8.97
C ASP A 543 -44.10 14.97 -10.34
N GLN A 544 -42.89 15.51 -10.37
CA GLN A 544 -42.14 15.76 -11.61
C GLN A 544 -41.72 14.45 -12.30
N ASP A 545 -41.12 13.50 -11.57
CA ASP A 545 -40.78 12.16 -12.08
C ASP A 545 -42.05 11.43 -12.57
N ARG A 546 -43.13 11.46 -11.77
CA ARG A 546 -44.41 10.83 -12.10
C ARG A 546 -45.00 11.37 -13.41
N LYS A 547 -44.94 12.69 -13.61
CA LYS A 547 -45.37 13.34 -14.87
C LYS A 547 -44.46 12.98 -16.04
N LEU A 548 -43.14 12.97 -15.83
CA LEU A 548 -42.17 12.58 -16.86
C LEU A 548 -42.41 11.14 -17.34
N MET A 549 -42.57 10.19 -16.41
CA MET A 549 -42.86 8.79 -16.72
C MET A 549 -44.21 8.62 -17.44
N LEU A 550 -45.24 9.39 -17.06
CA LEU A 550 -46.52 9.41 -17.77
C LEU A 550 -46.38 9.90 -19.22
N PHE A 551 -45.62 10.97 -19.45
CA PHE A 551 -45.36 11.50 -20.80
C PHE A 551 -44.49 10.57 -21.64
N GLN A 552 -43.47 9.94 -21.05
CA GLN A 552 -42.65 8.93 -21.70
C GLN A 552 -43.49 7.72 -22.11
N HIS A 553 -44.40 7.25 -21.25
CA HIS A 553 -45.30 6.14 -21.57
C HIS A 553 -46.30 6.49 -22.69
N LEU A 554 -46.90 7.68 -22.65
CA LEU A 554 -47.72 8.21 -23.75
C LEU A 554 -46.94 8.23 -25.07
N GLY A 555 -45.74 8.82 -25.07
CA GLY A 555 -44.86 8.87 -26.24
C GLY A 555 -44.55 7.49 -26.82
N PHE A 556 -44.18 6.53 -25.97
CA PHE A 556 -43.90 5.15 -26.37
C PHE A 556 -45.13 4.39 -26.90
N VAL A 557 -46.33 4.61 -26.33
CA VAL A 557 -47.57 3.96 -26.80
C VAL A 557 -47.97 4.44 -28.20
N HIS A 558 -47.76 5.72 -28.51
CA HIS A 558 -48.10 6.27 -29.83
C HIS A 558 -46.97 6.11 -30.86
N CYS A 559 -45.70 6.23 -30.44
CA CYS A 559 -44.51 6.05 -31.28
C CYS A 559 -43.55 5.03 -30.64
N PRO A 560 -43.80 3.71 -30.82
CA PRO A 560 -43.03 2.66 -30.18
C PRO A 560 -41.64 2.46 -30.81
N ILE A 561 -40.65 3.23 -30.35
CA ILE A 561 -39.23 3.01 -30.68
C ILE A 561 -38.48 2.32 -29.52
N ARG A 562 -37.42 1.58 -29.86
CA ARG A 562 -36.67 0.68 -28.97
C ARG A 562 -36.07 1.41 -27.75
N GLU A 563 -35.63 2.63 -27.96
CA GLU A 563 -34.93 3.52 -27.02
C GLU A 563 -35.87 4.04 -25.92
N HIS A 564 -37.16 4.21 -26.26
CA HIS A 564 -38.21 4.62 -25.32
C HIS A 564 -38.95 3.42 -24.71
N CYS A 565 -38.51 2.18 -24.96
CA CYS A 565 -39.09 0.99 -24.36
C CYS A 565 -38.91 1.01 -22.84
N PRO A 566 -39.97 0.80 -22.02
CA PRO A 566 -39.86 0.75 -20.55
C PRO A 566 -38.96 -0.37 -19.97
N ALA A 567 -38.37 -1.22 -20.84
CA ALA A 567 -37.38 -2.22 -20.46
C ALA A 567 -35.97 -1.95 -21.01
N PHE A 568 -35.75 -0.84 -21.75
CA PHE A 568 -34.46 -0.51 -22.36
C PHE A 568 -33.32 -0.43 -21.31
N PRO A 569 -32.10 -0.92 -21.58
CA PRO A 569 -31.64 -1.57 -22.83
C PRO A 569 -32.12 -3.02 -23.01
N ASN A 570 -32.70 -3.64 -21.98
CA ASN A 570 -33.24 -5.00 -21.99
C ASN A 570 -34.61 -5.13 -22.70
N CYS A 571 -34.79 -4.40 -23.81
CA CYS A 571 -35.92 -4.58 -24.72
C CYS A 571 -35.94 -6.02 -25.27
N MET A 572 -37.12 -6.61 -25.45
CA MET A 572 -37.20 -7.99 -25.96
C MET A 572 -36.66 -8.12 -27.38
N ASP A 573 -36.83 -7.13 -28.27
CA ASP A 573 -36.22 -7.17 -29.61
C ASP A 573 -34.68 -7.27 -29.52
N ALA A 574 -34.06 -6.44 -28.68
CA ALA A 574 -32.61 -6.47 -28.43
C ALA A 574 -32.13 -7.81 -27.83
N LEU A 575 -32.94 -8.41 -26.95
CA LEU A 575 -32.65 -9.72 -26.36
C LEU A 575 -32.84 -10.86 -27.38
N ILE A 576 -33.85 -10.78 -28.25
CA ILE A 576 -34.14 -11.72 -29.33
C ILE A 576 -32.99 -11.69 -30.35
N GLU A 577 -32.61 -10.53 -30.86
CA GLU A 577 -31.47 -10.34 -31.77
C GLU A 577 -30.21 -11.02 -31.22
N ARG A 578 -29.87 -10.72 -29.95
CA ARG A 578 -28.70 -11.31 -29.28
C ARG A 578 -28.81 -12.82 -29.10
N ILE A 579 -29.99 -13.36 -28.81
CA ILE A 579 -30.20 -14.81 -28.68
C ILE A 579 -30.10 -15.50 -30.05
N LEU A 580 -30.76 -14.96 -31.09
CA LEU A 580 -30.74 -15.53 -32.43
C LEU A 580 -29.33 -15.52 -33.04
N ALA A 581 -28.59 -14.41 -32.90
CA ALA A 581 -27.20 -14.30 -33.37
C ALA A 581 -26.25 -15.34 -32.73
N ASN A 582 -26.52 -15.76 -31.48
CA ASN A 582 -25.67 -16.70 -30.74
C ASN A 582 -26.19 -18.15 -30.69
N LYS A 583 -27.47 -18.40 -30.94
CA LYS A 583 -28.12 -19.72 -30.71
C LYS A 583 -28.99 -20.25 -31.85
N ALA A 584 -29.20 -19.51 -32.94
CA ALA A 584 -29.75 -20.10 -34.16
C ALA A 584 -28.75 -21.10 -34.77
N HIS A 585 -29.23 -22.24 -35.28
CA HIS A 585 -28.37 -23.22 -35.92
C HIS A 585 -27.81 -22.65 -37.24
N ARG A 586 -26.53 -22.28 -37.22
CA ARG A 586 -25.72 -22.17 -38.43
C ARG A 586 -25.29 -23.59 -38.85
N PRO A 587 -25.31 -23.93 -40.15
CA PRO A 587 -24.73 -25.19 -40.64
C PRO A 587 -23.28 -25.37 -40.16
N SER A 588 -22.82 -26.62 -40.01
CA SER A 588 -21.46 -26.92 -39.57
C SER A 588 -20.38 -26.31 -40.47
N SER A 589 -20.66 -26.20 -41.77
CA SER A 589 -19.85 -25.49 -42.77
C SER A 589 -19.79 -23.96 -42.60
N TRP A 590 -20.63 -23.36 -41.75
CA TRP A 590 -20.74 -21.91 -41.56
C TRP A 590 -20.16 -21.44 -40.21
N ASN A 591 -20.11 -22.30 -39.20
CA ASN A 591 -19.48 -21.95 -37.90
C ASN A 591 -17.94 -21.91 -37.94
N HIS A 592 -17.29 -22.51 -38.94
CA HIS A 592 -15.85 -22.42 -39.15
C HIS A 592 -15.45 -21.38 -40.22
N SER A 593 -16.36 -20.96 -41.10
CA SER A 593 -16.02 -20.07 -42.22
C SER A 593 -15.94 -18.59 -41.84
N GLY A 594 -16.42 -18.21 -40.65
CA GLY A 594 -16.10 -16.91 -40.04
C GLY A 594 -14.61 -16.75 -39.66
N GLN A 595 -13.84 -17.83 -39.58
CA GLN A 595 -12.42 -17.80 -39.18
C GLN A 595 -11.47 -17.24 -40.25
N TRP A 596 -11.96 -16.94 -41.45
CA TRP A 596 -11.20 -16.35 -42.57
C TRP A 596 -11.68 -14.94 -42.94
N VAL A 597 -12.64 -14.39 -42.18
CA VAL A 597 -13.17 -13.04 -42.38
C VAL A 597 -12.30 -12.07 -41.58
N LEU A 598 -11.49 -11.29 -42.31
CA LEU A 598 -10.80 -10.12 -41.76
C LEU A 598 -11.86 -9.05 -41.44
N ASN A 599 -12.30 -9.00 -40.18
CA ASN A 599 -13.19 -7.96 -39.67
C ASN A 599 -12.48 -6.60 -39.73
N ALA A 600 -13.24 -5.52 -39.98
CA ALA A 600 -12.70 -4.17 -40.09
C ALA A 600 -11.89 -3.71 -38.85
N ASP A 601 -12.22 -4.26 -37.68
CA ASP A 601 -11.62 -3.89 -36.40
C ASP A 601 -10.43 -4.78 -35.97
N ASN A 602 -9.97 -5.73 -36.79
CA ASN A 602 -8.89 -6.66 -36.41
C ASN A 602 -8.05 -7.16 -37.61
N ASN A 603 -7.00 -6.42 -37.97
CA ASN A 603 -6.11 -6.71 -39.12
C ASN A 603 -4.98 -7.72 -38.81
N LYS A 604 -5.18 -8.72 -37.94
CA LYS A 604 -4.15 -9.74 -37.66
C LYS A 604 -4.11 -10.83 -38.72
N LEU A 605 -2.93 -11.17 -39.23
CA LEU A 605 -2.72 -12.17 -40.27
C LEU A 605 -1.65 -13.20 -39.86
N ASN A 606 -2.09 -14.42 -39.57
CA ASN A 606 -1.18 -15.51 -39.16
C ASN A 606 -0.72 -16.34 -40.38
N LEU A 607 0.58 -16.54 -40.55
CA LEU A 607 1.19 -17.11 -41.76
C LEU A 607 2.03 -18.36 -41.45
N VAL A 608 1.82 -19.46 -42.17
CA VAL A 608 2.77 -20.59 -42.19
C VAL A 608 3.80 -20.36 -43.28
N ILE A 609 5.07 -20.61 -42.99
CA ILE A 609 6.14 -20.58 -44.00
C ILE A 609 6.80 -21.96 -44.01
N LEU A 610 6.33 -22.82 -44.92
CA LEU A 610 6.80 -24.18 -45.13
C LEU A 610 7.97 -24.18 -46.13
N GLY A 611 9.10 -24.76 -45.74
CA GLY A 611 10.25 -24.94 -46.62
C GLY A 611 11.48 -25.39 -45.86
N THR A 612 12.32 -26.20 -46.48
CA THR A 612 13.55 -26.76 -45.89
C THR A 612 14.81 -26.06 -46.43
N SER A 613 15.99 -26.54 -46.04
CA SER A 613 17.31 -26.01 -46.45
C SER A 613 17.51 -24.51 -46.21
N GLY A 614 16.81 -23.93 -45.23
CA GLY A 614 16.88 -22.51 -44.87
C GLY A 614 15.99 -21.56 -45.68
N LEU A 615 15.35 -22.02 -46.77
CA LEU A 615 14.54 -21.17 -47.67
C LEU A 615 13.39 -20.46 -46.97
N SER A 616 12.75 -21.14 -46.01
CA SER A 616 11.66 -20.62 -45.19
C SER A 616 12.13 -19.52 -44.21
N HIS A 617 13.33 -19.66 -43.64
CA HIS A 617 13.96 -18.63 -42.80
C HIS A 617 14.45 -17.43 -43.65
N GLU A 618 14.99 -17.68 -44.85
CA GLU A 618 15.36 -16.61 -45.80
C GLU A 618 14.14 -15.76 -46.19
N LEU A 619 13.00 -16.39 -46.55
CA LEU A 619 11.76 -15.67 -46.84
C LEU A 619 11.21 -14.93 -45.61
N ALA A 620 11.18 -15.57 -44.44
CA ALA A 620 10.70 -14.94 -43.20
C ALA A 620 11.57 -13.74 -42.77
N SER A 621 12.87 -13.77 -43.08
CA SER A 621 13.77 -12.64 -42.83
C SER A 621 13.54 -11.48 -43.81
N GLU A 622 13.23 -11.74 -45.07
CA GLU A 622 12.93 -10.68 -46.04
C GLU A 622 11.54 -10.07 -45.81
N ILE A 623 10.55 -10.85 -45.33
CA ILE A 623 9.26 -10.33 -44.86
C ILE A 623 9.48 -9.37 -43.69
N ARG A 624 10.16 -9.80 -42.62
CA ARG A 624 10.46 -8.93 -41.46
C ARG A 624 11.21 -7.66 -41.81
N ALA A 625 12.11 -7.71 -42.80
CA ALA A 625 12.85 -6.54 -43.28
C ALA A 625 12.00 -5.49 -44.02
N GLN A 626 10.69 -5.73 -44.17
CA GLN A 626 9.71 -4.82 -44.75
C GLN A 626 8.58 -4.44 -43.77
N CYS A 627 8.57 -5.00 -42.55
CA CYS A 627 7.64 -4.60 -41.50
C CYS A 627 8.22 -3.46 -40.64
N ASP A 628 7.36 -2.72 -39.96
CA ASP A 628 7.70 -1.90 -38.80
C ASP A 628 6.90 -2.47 -37.60
N ASP A 629 7.57 -2.84 -36.51
CA ASP A 629 6.99 -3.60 -35.36
C ASP A 629 6.05 -4.78 -35.75
N ASP A 630 6.50 -5.62 -36.69
CA ASP A 630 5.76 -6.75 -37.31
C ASP A 630 4.45 -6.37 -38.06
N GLU A 631 4.14 -5.07 -38.26
CA GLU A 631 3.09 -4.60 -39.17
C GLU A 631 3.58 -4.42 -40.62
N PHE A 632 2.77 -4.85 -41.60
CA PHE A 632 3.07 -4.79 -43.03
C PHE A 632 1.94 -4.10 -43.80
N GLU A 633 2.25 -3.08 -44.61
CA GLU A 633 1.26 -2.33 -45.39
C GLU A 633 1.03 -2.93 -46.80
N ILE A 634 -0.23 -3.23 -47.15
CA ILE A 634 -0.64 -3.61 -48.51
C ILE A 634 -1.87 -2.80 -48.91
N ASP A 635 -1.78 -2.16 -50.08
CA ASP A 635 -2.90 -1.46 -50.72
C ASP A 635 -3.60 -0.45 -49.77
N CYS A 636 -2.80 0.29 -49.00
CA CYS A 636 -3.18 1.25 -47.95
C CYS A 636 -3.86 0.65 -46.70
N GLN A 637 -3.69 -0.65 -46.43
CA GLN A 637 -4.15 -1.32 -45.21
C GLN A 637 -2.95 -1.97 -44.47
N LEU A 638 -2.81 -1.67 -43.18
CA LEU A 638 -1.81 -2.29 -42.29
C LEU A 638 -2.30 -3.66 -41.78
N TYR A 639 -1.43 -4.66 -41.81
CA TYR A 639 -1.67 -6.00 -41.29
C TYR A 639 -0.59 -6.39 -40.27
N SER A 640 -0.99 -6.78 -39.06
CA SER A 640 -0.05 -7.32 -38.05
C SER A 640 0.23 -8.79 -38.36
N LEU A 641 1.50 -9.14 -38.61
CA LEU A 641 1.89 -10.47 -39.09
C LEU A 641 2.43 -11.36 -37.96
N GLU A 642 1.86 -12.56 -37.81
CA GLU A 642 2.43 -13.61 -36.93
C GLU A 642 2.80 -14.84 -37.77
N TYR A 643 4.08 -15.22 -37.83
CA TYR A 643 4.56 -16.29 -38.71
C TYR A 643 5.08 -17.53 -37.97
N ARG A 644 4.67 -18.71 -38.43
CA ARG A 644 5.18 -20.02 -37.98
C ARG A 644 5.99 -20.67 -39.11
N ILE A 645 7.31 -20.72 -38.92
CA ILE A 645 8.25 -21.36 -39.85
C ILE A 645 8.22 -22.87 -39.62
N ILE A 646 8.19 -23.66 -40.71
CA ILE A 646 8.16 -25.13 -40.66
C ILE A 646 9.19 -25.68 -41.66
N ASP A 647 10.22 -26.34 -41.13
CA ASP A 647 11.34 -26.93 -41.86
C ASP A 647 11.61 -28.41 -41.51
N GLY A 648 10.87 -28.98 -40.56
CA GLY A 648 10.92 -30.37 -40.12
C GLY A 648 9.63 -31.16 -40.41
N ASP A 649 9.53 -32.39 -39.87
CA ASP A 649 8.39 -33.29 -40.13
C ASP A 649 7.09 -32.81 -39.46
N VAL A 650 6.07 -32.56 -40.27
CA VAL A 650 4.76 -31.98 -39.90
C VAL A 650 3.88 -32.90 -39.04
N SER A 651 4.21 -34.20 -38.97
CA SER A 651 3.46 -35.14 -38.12
C SER A 651 3.71 -34.93 -36.61
N LEU A 652 4.72 -34.14 -36.26
CA LEU A 652 5.12 -33.85 -34.89
C LEU A 652 4.47 -32.53 -34.40
N PRO A 653 3.90 -32.45 -33.18
CA PRO A 653 3.13 -31.28 -32.72
C PRO A 653 3.86 -29.93 -32.77
N GLN A 654 5.20 -29.91 -32.63
CA GLN A 654 6.00 -28.69 -32.76
C GLN A 654 6.03 -28.12 -34.19
N ASN A 655 5.84 -28.97 -35.21
CA ASN A 655 5.89 -28.65 -36.63
C ASN A 655 4.52 -28.70 -37.31
N SER A 656 3.43 -28.81 -36.53
CA SER A 656 2.07 -28.78 -37.05
C SER A 656 1.76 -27.41 -37.68
N PHE A 657 0.83 -27.36 -38.64
CA PHE A 657 0.34 -26.08 -39.20
C PHE A 657 -0.45 -25.25 -38.16
N GLN A 658 -1.06 -25.90 -37.17
CA GLN A 658 -1.93 -25.30 -36.15
C GLN A 658 -1.53 -25.78 -34.75
N SER A 659 -1.55 -24.91 -33.75
CA SER A 659 -1.45 -25.26 -32.31
C SER A 659 -2.72 -24.83 -31.57
N THR A 660 -2.73 -24.92 -30.24
CA THR A 660 -3.78 -24.30 -29.39
C THR A 660 -3.81 -22.79 -29.51
N ASP A 661 -2.64 -22.18 -29.74
CA ASP A 661 -2.42 -20.74 -29.60
C ASP A 661 -2.24 -20.05 -30.97
N PHE A 662 -1.92 -20.84 -32.02
CA PHE A 662 -1.68 -20.37 -33.39
C PHE A 662 -2.60 -21.08 -34.39
N LEU A 663 -3.50 -20.30 -35.02
CA LEU A 663 -4.37 -20.72 -36.11
C LEU A 663 -3.92 -20.05 -37.43
N PRO A 664 -3.59 -20.79 -38.51
CA PRO A 664 -3.04 -20.20 -39.73
C PRO A 664 -4.12 -19.60 -40.66
N HIS A 665 -3.91 -18.37 -41.11
CA HIS A 665 -4.75 -17.67 -42.10
C HIS A 665 -4.24 -17.83 -43.55
N GLY A 666 -3.01 -18.33 -43.74
CA GLY A 666 -2.44 -18.63 -45.04
C GLY A 666 -1.09 -19.35 -44.95
N CYS A 667 -0.61 -19.92 -46.05
CA CYS A 667 0.66 -20.65 -46.11
C CYS A 667 1.49 -20.30 -47.35
N PHE A 668 2.78 -19.99 -47.14
CA PHE A 668 3.80 -19.94 -48.18
C PHE A 668 4.57 -21.27 -48.23
N CYS A 669 4.65 -21.88 -49.40
CA CYS A 669 5.40 -23.12 -49.65
C CYS A 669 6.58 -22.82 -50.57
N VAL A 670 7.82 -22.97 -50.09
CA VAL A 670 9.02 -22.48 -50.78
C VAL A 670 10.00 -23.61 -51.12
N PHE A 671 10.42 -23.70 -52.37
CA PHE A 671 11.38 -24.70 -52.85
C PHE A 671 12.31 -24.15 -53.96
N SER A 672 13.49 -24.76 -54.12
CA SER A 672 14.53 -24.36 -55.09
C SER A 672 15.13 -25.50 -55.90
N ASN A 673 14.98 -26.74 -55.43
CA ASN A 673 15.57 -27.96 -55.97
C ASN A 673 14.65 -29.17 -55.70
N SER A 674 14.98 -30.36 -56.24
CA SER A 674 14.11 -31.54 -56.12
C SER A 674 13.96 -32.09 -54.70
N GLU A 675 14.92 -31.88 -53.80
CA GLU A 675 14.83 -32.32 -52.40
C GLU A 675 13.85 -31.43 -51.63
N SER A 676 13.98 -30.11 -51.79
CA SER A 676 13.05 -29.14 -51.20
C SER A 676 11.63 -29.25 -51.77
N PHE A 677 11.45 -29.59 -53.06
CA PHE A 677 10.13 -29.83 -53.64
C PHE A 677 9.44 -31.05 -53.02
N GLU A 678 10.15 -32.18 -52.91
CA GLU A 678 9.58 -33.40 -52.32
C GLU A 678 9.27 -33.22 -50.81
N TYR A 679 10.05 -32.40 -50.09
CA TYR A 679 9.70 -31.99 -48.72
C TYR A 679 8.37 -31.22 -48.66
N ILE A 680 8.13 -30.27 -49.58
CA ILE A 680 6.84 -29.57 -49.69
C ILE A 680 5.72 -30.57 -49.98
N ARG A 681 5.90 -31.46 -50.96
CA ARG A 681 4.87 -32.44 -51.36
C ARG A 681 4.52 -33.41 -50.23
N GLU A 682 5.51 -34.04 -49.59
CA GLU A 682 5.29 -34.99 -48.49
C GLU A 682 4.64 -34.30 -47.28
N SER A 683 5.03 -33.07 -46.96
CA SER A 683 4.46 -32.29 -45.86
C SER A 683 2.99 -31.92 -46.10
N LEU A 684 2.63 -31.55 -47.34
CA LEU A 684 1.25 -31.28 -47.72
C LEU A 684 0.42 -32.56 -47.75
N GLU A 685 0.95 -33.68 -48.27
CA GLU A 685 0.30 -34.99 -48.27
C GLU A 685 0.02 -35.53 -46.86
N LYS A 686 0.98 -35.45 -45.92
CA LYS A 686 0.76 -35.81 -44.51
C LYS A 686 -0.33 -34.96 -43.86
N THR A 687 -0.33 -33.66 -44.10
CA THR A 687 -1.31 -32.70 -43.56
C THR A 687 -2.71 -32.94 -44.14
N LEU A 688 -2.80 -33.34 -45.40
CA LEU A 688 -4.05 -33.77 -46.03
C LEU A 688 -4.61 -35.03 -45.38
N LEU A 689 -3.78 -36.06 -45.20
CA LEU A 689 -4.20 -37.35 -44.63
C LEU A 689 -4.71 -37.20 -43.19
N SER A 690 -4.03 -36.42 -42.35
CA SER A 690 -4.46 -36.19 -40.95
C SER A 690 -5.77 -35.41 -40.81
N ASN A 691 -6.22 -34.69 -41.84
CA ASN A 691 -7.54 -34.07 -41.88
C ASN A 691 -8.65 -35.03 -42.35
N LEU A 692 -8.31 -36.07 -43.13
CA LEU A 692 -9.28 -37.06 -43.63
C LEU A 692 -9.67 -38.11 -42.57
N GLU A 693 -8.85 -38.33 -41.55
CA GLU A 693 -9.20 -39.17 -40.39
C GLU A 693 -10.19 -38.48 -39.42
N GLN A 694 -10.57 -37.23 -39.68
CA GLN A 694 -11.62 -36.50 -38.95
C GLN A 694 -12.88 -36.40 -39.85
N ASP A 695 -13.78 -37.35 -39.62
CA ASP A 695 -14.76 -37.99 -40.53
C ASP A 695 -15.83 -37.12 -41.25
N ASP A 696 -15.62 -35.80 -41.42
CA ASP A 696 -16.61 -34.89 -42.05
C ASP A 696 -15.98 -33.60 -42.65
N ARG A 697 -14.76 -33.67 -43.21
CA ARG A 697 -14.00 -32.48 -43.68
C ARG A 697 -13.44 -32.56 -45.10
N LEU A 698 -13.47 -31.42 -45.79
CA LEU A 698 -12.75 -31.17 -47.04
C LEU A 698 -11.24 -30.98 -46.78
N PRO A 699 -10.37 -31.34 -47.75
CA PRO A 699 -8.93 -31.14 -47.64
C PRO A 699 -8.53 -29.68 -47.34
N PHE A 700 -7.49 -29.51 -46.52
CA PHE A 700 -6.94 -28.23 -46.05
C PHE A 700 -7.89 -27.27 -45.31
N GLN A 701 -9.15 -27.63 -45.03
CA GLN A 701 -10.14 -26.73 -44.41
C GLN A 701 -10.34 -25.38 -45.13
N GLY A 702 -9.91 -25.28 -46.41
CA GLY A 702 -9.93 -24.04 -47.17
C GLY A 702 -8.70 -23.13 -47.02
N LEU A 703 -7.65 -23.54 -46.28
CA LEU A 703 -6.40 -22.78 -46.09
C LEU A 703 -5.82 -22.26 -47.43
N PRO A 704 -5.69 -20.93 -47.61
CA PRO A 704 -5.03 -20.34 -48.78
C PRO A 704 -3.53 -20.66 -48.79
N ILE A 705 -3.04 -21.09 -49.96
CA ILE A 705 -1.64 -21.45 -50.18
C ILE A 705 -1.10 -20.59 -51.33
N VAL A 706 0.18 -20.23 -51.26
CA VAL A 706 0.97 -19.70 -52.38
C VAL A 706 2.28 -20.49 -52.45
N MET A 707 2.57 -21.06 -53.62
CA MET A 707 3.79 -21.80 -53.91
C MET A 707 4.82 -20.88 -54.59
N LEU A 708 6.03 -20.83 -54.06
CA LEU A 708 7.14 -20.05 -54.59
C LEU A 708 8.26 -21.00 -55.02
N PHE A 709 8.57 -21.01 -56.32
CA PHE A 709 9.75 -21.65 -56.85
C PHE A 709 10.88 -20.62 -57.01
N VAL A 710 12.00 -20.85 -56.33
CA VAL A 710 13.17 -19.96 -56.32
C VAL A 710 14.38 -20.74 -56.80
N GLY A 711 14.50 -20.91 -58.12
CA GLY A 711 15.54 -21.74 -58.74
C GLY A 711 16.96 -21.28 -58.34
N ASP A 712 17.80 -22.22 -57.91
CA ASP A 712 19.20 -21.92 -57.61
C ASP A 712 20.06 -22.00 -58.87
N THR A 713 20.99 -21.05 -59.02
CA THR A 713 22.02 -20.97 -60.07
C THR A 713 22.89 -22.23 -60.25
N LEU A 714 22.86 -23.16 -59.29
CA LEU A 714 23.61 -24.42 -59.32
C LEU A 714 22.84 -25.61 -59.94
N VAL A 715 21.56 -25.44 -60.31
CA VAL A 715 20.70 -26.50 -60.87
C VAL A 715 20.72 -26.48 -62.42
N ASP A 716 20.68 -27.65 -63.06
CA ASP A 716 20.62 -27.78 -64.52
C ASP A 716 19.32 -27.15 -65.08
N GLU A 717 19.39 -26.41 -66.19
CA GLU A 717 18.22 -25.75 -66.82
C GLU A 717 17.09 -26.75 -67.08
N LYS A 718 17.44 -27.98 -67.44
CA LYS A 718 16.47 -29.06 -67.66
C LYS A 718 15.77 -29.53 -66.39
N GLU A 719 16.44 -29.46 -65.24
CA GLU A 719 15.84 -29.77 -63.94
C GLU A 719 15.04 -28.57 -63.40
N VAL A 720 15.51 -27.33 -63.62
CA VAL A 720 14.72 -26.11 -63.36
C VAL A 720 13.39 -26.15 -64.11
N LEU A 721 13.39 -26.52 -65.40
CA LEU A 721 12.17 -26.70 -66.19
C LEU A 721 11.26 -27.80 -65.61
N ARG A 722 11.81 -28.96 -65.22
CA ARG A 722 11.05 -30.04 -64.59
C ARG A 722 10.37 -29.58 -63.29
N LEU A 723 11.09 -28.85 -62.43
CA LEU A 723 10.58 -28.39 -61.14
C LEU A 723 9.54 -27.26 -61.28
N ARG A 724 9.60 -26.49 -62.37
CA ARG A 724 8.53 -25.55 -62.76
C ARG A 724 7.25 -26.29 -63.17
N ASP A 725 7.37 -27.31 -64.04
CA ASP A 725 6.22 -28.12 -64.48
C ASP A 725 5.60 -28.91 -63.31
N GLU A 726 6.41 -29.53 -62.45
CA GLU A 726 5.95 -30.27 -61.26
C GLU A 726 5.34 -29.33 -60.20
N GLY A 727 5.94 -28.15 -59.99
CA GLY A 727 5.41 -27.09 -59.12
C GLY A 727 4.04 -26.58 -59.57
N GLN A 728 3.92 -26.21 -60.85
CA GLN A 728 2.65 -25.76 -61.44
C GLN A 728 1.59 -26.87 -61.40
N SER A 729 1.96 -28.12 -61.68
CA SER A 729 1.02 -29.25 -61.61
C SER A 729 0.52 -29.51 -60.18
N LEU A 730 1.35 -29.27 -59.16
CA LEU A 730 0.94 -29.40 -57.76
C LEU A 730 0.05 -28.23 -57.33
N SER A 731 0.37 -26.99 -57.74
CA SER A 731 -0.46 -25.82 -57.43
C SER A 731 -1.83 -25.87 -58.09
N ASP A 732 -1.90 -26.35 -59.33
CA ASP A 732 -3.16 -26.54 -60.07
C ASP A 732 -4.05 -27.59 -59.37
N SER A 733 -3.43 -28.69 -58.89
CA SER A 733 -4.13 -29.73 -58.11
C SER A 733 -4.61 -29.26 -56.74
N LEU A 734 -3.98 -28.21 -56.16
CA LEU A 734 -4.35 -27.62 -54.86
C LEU A 734 -5.17 -26.32 -54.98
N GLN A 735 -5.44 -25.87 -56.22
CA GLN A 735 -6.10 -24.60 -56.52
C GLN A 735 -5.47 -23.42 -55.75
N CYS A 736 -4.15 -23.32 -55.83
CA CYS A 736 -3.34 -22.31 -55.15
C CYS A 736 -2.47 -21.53 -56.15
N ALA A 737 -1.96 -20.36 -55.77
CA ALA A 737 -1.17 -19.54 -56.68
C ALA A 737 0.27 -20.06 -56.78
N PHE A 738 0.84 -20.09 -57.99
CA PHE A 738 2.24 -20.41 -58.24
C PHE A 738 3.01 -19.16 -58.67
N ILE A 739 4.20 -18.95 -58.10
CA ILE A 739 5.09 -17.84 -58.40
C ILE A 739 6.47 -18.40 -58.74
N ASP A 740 6.81 -18.31 -60.03
CA ASP A 740 8.09 -18.70 -60.58
C ASP A 740 9.07 -17.51 -60.56
N VAL A 741 10.07 -17.56 -59.68
CA VAL A 741 11.06 -16.49 -59.52
C VAL A 741 12.18 -16.67 -60.55
N SER A 742 12.07 -15.95 -61.66
CA SER A 742 13.12 -15.94 -62.69
C SER A 742 14.31 -15.08 -62.28
N LEU A 743 15.52 -15.63 -62.40
CA LEU A 743 16.78 -15.05 -61.91
C LEU A 743 17.22 -13.74 -62.61
N GLU A 744 16.59 -13.36 -63.73
CA GLU A 744 16.95 -12.15 -64.49
C GLU A 744 16.66 -10.83 -63.75
N ASP A 745 15.71 -10.83 -62.79
CA ASP A 745 15.36 -9.64 -61.99
C ASP A 745 16.29 -9.42 -60.76
N VAL A 746 17.28 -10.30 -60.51
CA VAL A 746 18.08 -10.30 -59.28
C VAL A 746 19.32 -9.37 -59.39
N CYS A 747 19.07 -8.06 -59.51
CA CYS A 747 20.13 -7.04 -59.59
C CYS A 747 20.97 -6.81 -58.29
N SER A 748 20.69 -7.53 -57.19
CA SER A 748 21.23 -7.23 -55.85
C SER A 748 21.76 -8.42 -55.04
N GLY A 749 21.75 -9.63 -55.59
CA GLY A 749 22.36 -10.82 -54.95
C GLY A 749 21.60 -11.42 -53.76
N LYS A 750 20.37 -10.97 -53.45
CA LYS A 750 19.44 -11.67 -52.56
C LYS A 750 18.54 -12.64 -53.37
N ARG A 751 18.22 -13.82 -52.82
CA ARG A 751 17.22 -14.73 -53.43
C ARG A 751 15.77 -14.19 -53.38
N PHE A 752 15.45 -13.43 -52.34
CA PHE A 752 14.15 -12.79 -52.15
C PHE A 752 14.28 -11.26 -52.26
N ASN A 753 13.22 -10.58 -52.71
CA ASN A 753 13.17 -9.13 -52.79
C ASN A 753 11.78 -8.61 -52.38
N ALA A 754 11.69 -7.30 -52.10
CA ALA A 754 10.46 -6.69 -51.61
C ALA A 754 9.26 -6.89 -52.56
N SER A 755 9.44 -6.62 -53.85
CA SER A 755 8.38 -6.78 -54.87
C SER A 755 7.81 -8.20 -54.95
N LEU A 756 8.66 -9.23 -54.77
CA LEU A 756 8.23 -10.62 -54.71
C LEU A 756 7.37 -10.89 -53.46
N VAL A 757 7.79 -10.39 -52.30
CA VAL A 757 7.06 -10.53 -51.03
C VAL A 757 5.70 -9.83 -51.09
N THR A 758 5.64 -8.58 -51.56
CA THR A 758 4.38 -7.85 -51.74
C THR A 758 3.44 -8.58 -52.71
N ASN A 759 3.98 -9.17 -53.78
CA ASN A 759 3.15 -9.90 -54.75
C ASN A 759 2.62 -11.23 -54.18
N ALA A 760 3.45 -11.98 -53.44
CA ALA A 760 3.06 -13.23 -52.79
C ALA A 760 1.97 -12.99 -51.73
N LEU A 761 2.13 -11.96 -50.88
CA LEU A 761 1.10 -11.56 -49.91
C LEU A 761 -0.18 -11.07 -50.58
N ARG A 762 -0.11 -10.31 -51.69
CA ARG A 762 -1.30 -9.89 -52.43
C ARG A 762 -2.08 -11.07 -53.01
N HIS A 763 -1.41 -12.07 -53.59
CA HIS A 763 -2.06 -13.30 -54.06
C HIS A 763 -2.68 -14.12 -52.92
N LEU A 764 -2.05 -14.14 -51.74
CA LEU A 764 -2.58 -14.79 -50.55
C LEU A 764 -3.85 -14.08 -50.03
N LEU A 765 -3.80 -12.75 -49.86
CA LEU A 765 -4.94 -11.92 -49.46
C LEU A 765 -6.10 -11.98 -50.47
N GLN A 766 -5.80 -12.01 -51.77
CA GLN A 766 -6.81 -12.22 -52.81
C GLN A 766 -7.46 -13.60 -52.68
N SER A 767 -6.68 -14.63 -52.35
CA SER A 767 -7.19 -16.00 -52.13
C SER A 767 -8.05 -16.13 -50.88
N ILE A 768 -7.67 -15.46 -49.77
CA ILE A 768 -8.49 -15.31 -48.56
C ILE A 768 -9.83 -14.65 -48.93
N ARG A 769 -9.79 -13.47 -49.54
CA ARG A 769 -10.98 -12.68 -49.93
C ARG A 769 -11.89 -13.44 -50.91
N HIS A 770 -11.34 -14.17 -51.87
CA HIS A 770 -12.10 -14.96 -52.83
C HIS A 770 -12.78 -16.20 -52.19
N ARG A 771 -12.09 -16.90 -51.28
CA ARG A 771 -12.67 -18.05 -50.56
C ARG A 771 -13.73 -17.61 -49.55
N ALA A 772 -13.60 -16.43 -48.93
CA ALA A 772 -14.67 -15.80 -48.16
C ALA A 772 -15.88 -15.41 -49.04
N GLY A 773 -15.63 -14.83 -50.23
CA GLY A 773 -16.69 -14.37 -51.15
C GLY A 773 -17.63 -15.46 -51.67
N PHE A 774 -17.19 -16.73 -51.70
CA PHE A 774 -18.03 -17.87 -52.08
C PHE A 774 -19.22 -18.12 -51.12
N ILE A 775 -19.12 -17.66 -49.87
CA ILE A 775 -20.16 -17.81 -48.84
C ILE A 775 -21.38 -16.94 -49.18
N ASN A 776 -21.14 -15.69 -49.59
CA ASN A 776 -22.20 -14.75 -49.97
C ASN A 776 -23.00 -15.22 -51.19
N ILE A 777 -22.38 -15.98 -52.10
CA ILE A 777 -23.09 -16.59 -53.24
C ILE A 777 -24.06 -17.66 -52.73
N TYR A 778 -23.66 -18.50 -51.79
CA TYR A 778 -24.56 -19.50 -51.19
C TYR A 778 -25.71 -18.87 -50.40
N GLN A 779 -25.46 -17.73 -49.74
CA GLN A 779 -26.50 -16.92 -49.11
C GLN A 779 -27.53 -16.42 -50.14
N SER A 780 -27.08 -15.82 -51.26
CA SER A 780 -27.97 -15.35 -52.33
C SER A 780 -28.82 -16.44 -53.00
N VAL A 781 -28.38 -17.71 -52.95
CA VAL A 781 -29.15 -18.87 -53.44
C VAL A 781 -30.20 -19.35 -52.42
N LEU A 782 -29.95 -19.17 -51.13
CA LEU A 782 -30.91 -19.47 -50.06
C LEU A 782 -32.00 -18.40 -49.92
N GLU A 783 -31.65 -17.14 -50.12
CA GLU A 783 -32.57 -15.99 -50.18
C GLU A 783 -33.53 -16.06 -51.38
N CYS A 784 -33.20 -16.85 -52.41
CA CYS A 784 -33.96 -16.94 -53.66
C CYS A 784 -35.15 -17.93 -53.63
N SER A 785 -35.69 -18.26 -52.46
CA SER A 785 -36.92 -19.06 -52.32
C SER A 785 -37.82 -18.54 -51.19
N GLU A 786 -39.04 -18.13 -51.52
CA GLU A 786 -40.05 -17.67 -50.56
C GLU A 786 -40.41 -18.75 -49.52
N PRO A 787 -40.78 -18.37 -48.28
CA PRO A 787 -41.28 -19.31 -47.28
C PRO A 787 -42.67 -19.85 -47.65
N ASP A 788 -42.93 -21.12 -47.34
CA ASP A 788 -44.23 -21.75 -47.58
C ASP A 788 -45.34 -21.12 -46.71
N ILE A 789 -45.02 -20.73 -45.47
CA ILE A 789 -45.87 -19.94 -44.56
C ILE A 789 -45.02 -19.04 -43.66
N ARG A 790 -45.58 -17.88 -43.26
CA ARG A 790 -44.97 -16.88 -42.35
C ARG A 790 -45.79 -16.74 -41.07
N ILE A 791 -45.15 -16.80 -39.91
CA ILE A 791 -45.76 -16.69 -38.58
C ILE A 791 -45.03 -15.63 -37.75
N ILE A 792 -45.75 -14.82 -36.98
CA ILE A 792 -45.15 -13.87 -36.03
C ILE A 792 -45.32 -14.38 -34.59
N MET A 793 -44.22 -14.44 -33.83
CA MET A 793 -44.20 -14.70 -32.39
C MET A 793 -43.94 -13.40 -31.62
N CYS A 794 -44.93 -12.95 -30.84
CA CYS A 794 -44.87 -11.72 -30.03
C CYS A 794 -44.56 -12.03 -28.56
N MET A 795 -43.60 -11.31 -27.96
CA MET A 795 -43.25 -11.38 -26.53
C MET A 795 -43.31 -10.00 -25.86
N PHE A 796 -43.50 -9.93 -24.54
CA PHE A 796 -43.66 -8.66 -23.82
C PHE A 796 -42.40 -8.20 -23.07
N CYS A 797 -42.07 -6.92 -23.21
CA CYS A 797 -40.84 -6.32 -22.72
C CYS A 797 -40.81 -6.25 -21.18
N GLY A 798 -39.76 -6.82 -20.58
CA GLY A 798 -39.61 -6.95 -19.13
C GLY A 798 -40.29 -8.19 -18.51
N ASP A 799 -40.76 -9.16 -19.31
CA ASP A 799 -41.35 -10.38 -18.74
C ASP A 799 -40.31 -11.30 -18.08
N PRO A 800 -40.62 -11.91 -16.92
CA PRO A 800 -39.64 -12.62 -16.08
C PRO A 800 -39.36 -14.08 -16.53
N TYR A 801 -39.58 -14.43 -17.80
CA TYR A 801 -39.24 -15.76 -18.34
C TYR A 801 -38.02 -15.68 -19.27
N SER A 802 -37.25 -16.77 -19.35
CA SER A 802 -36.18 -16.86 -20.34
C SER A 802 -36.77 -17.05 -21.74
N VAL A 803 -36.53 -16.07 -22.61
CA VAL A 803 -36.83 -16.13 -24.06
C VAL A 803 -36.27 -17.41 -24.69
N GLU A 804 -35.09 -17.86 -24.24
CA GLU A 804 -34.44 -19.07 -24.75
C GLU A 804 -35.25 -20.35 -24.53
N ASN A 805 -36.07 -20.42 -23.48
CA ASN A 805 -36.91 -21.60 -23.21
C ASN A 805 -38.25 -21.54 -23.96
N VAL A 806 -38.67 -20.36 -24.40
CA VAL A 806 -39.80 -20.17 -25.34
C VAL A 806 -39.37 -20.49 -26.78
N LEU A 807 -38.18 -20.05 -27.17
CA LEU A 807 -37.58 -20.29 -28.50
C LEU A 807 -36.90 -21.65 -28.64
N GLY A 808 -36.51 -22.29 -27.54
CA GLY A 808 -35.77 -23.56 -27.52
C GLY A 808 -36.34 -24.66 -28.41
N PRO A 809 -37.67 -24.88 -28.47
CA PRO A 809 -38.29 -25.84 -29.41
C PRO A 809 -38.04 -25.53 -30.89
N LEU A 810 -37.84 -24.26 -31.26
CA LEU A 810 -37.52 -23.83 -32.63
C LEU A 810 -36.01 -23.89 -32.88
N LEU A 811 -35.20 -23.37 -31.96
CA LEU A 811 -33.73 -23.29 -32.11
C LEU A 811 -33.02 -24.65 -32.02
N SER A 812 -33.65 -25.65 -31.39
CA SER A 812 -33.17 -27.05 -31.35
C SER A 812 -33.63 -27.90 -32.53
N HIS A 813 -34.39 -27.34 -33.48
CA HIS A 813 -34.81 -28.06 -34.68
C HIS A 813 -33.64 -28.20 -35.67
N GLN A 814 -33.35 -29.42 -36.13
CA GLN A 814 -32.15 -29.73 -36.94
C GLN A 814 -32.05 -28.98 -38.28
N CYS A 815 -33.20 -28.56 -38.83
CA CYS A 815 -33.27 -27.70 -40.00
C CYS A 815 -33.89 -26.36 -39.59
N CYS A 816 -33.16 -25.60 -38.75
CA CYS A 816 -33.48 -24.24 -38.32
C CYS A 816 -32.36 -23.34 -38.80
N PHE A 817 -32.69 -22.24 -39.47
CA PHE A 817 -31.74 -21.31 -40.10
C PHE A 817 -32.13 -19.88 -39.74
N LEU A 818 -31.16 -18.98 -39.61
CA LEU A 818 -31.43 -17.54 -39.50
C LEU A 818 -31.79 -16.99 -40.89
N SER A 819 -32.88 -16.20 -40.98
CA SER A 819 -33.34 -15.57 -42.23
C SER A 819 -33.32 -14.04 -42.16
N GLY A 820 -33.12 -13.48 -40.98
CA GLY A 820 -32.97 -12.05 -40.71
C GLY A 820 -32.67 -11.84 -39.22
N GLU A 821 -32.36 -10.61 -38.82
CA GLU A 821 -31.99 -10.28 -37.42
C GLU A 821 -33.02 -10.73 -36.37
N ARG A 822 -34.30 -10.77 -36.78
CA ARG A 822 -35.45 -11.18 -35.99
C ARG A 822 -36.29 -12.29 -36.63
N SER A 823 -35.78 -13.04 -37.61
CA SER A 823 -36.54 -14.16 -38.22
C SER A 823 -35.70 -15.43 -38.48
N ILE A 824 -36.37 -16.58 -38.34
CA ILE A 824 -35.80 -17.92 -38.58
C ILE A 824 -36.67 -18.71 -39.56
N ILE A 825 -36.04 -19.54 -40.39
CA ILE A 825 -36.73 -20.50 -41.28
C ILE A 825 -36.53 -21.92 -40.77
N LEU A 826 -37.63 -22.69 -40.76
CA LEU A 826 -37.70 -24.07 -40.30
C LEU A 826 -38.19 -24.99 -41.43
N GLU A 827 -37.37 -25.96 -41.86
CA GLU A 827 -37.83 -27.01 -42.80
C GLU A 827 -38.49 -28.17 -42.05
N THR A 828 -39.82 -28.20 -41.98
CA THR A 828 -40.55 -29.25 -41.25
C THR A 828 -41.57 -29.97 -42.14
N PHE A 829 -42.04 -31.15 -41.70
CA PHE A 829 -43.02 -31.93 -42.47
C PHE A 829 -44.46 -31.48 -42.19
N LEU A 830 -45.05 -30.78 -43.16
CA LEU A 830 -46.45 -30.40 -43.18
C LEU A 830 -47.16 -31.21 -44.27
N GLY A 831 -48.19 -31.98 -43.89
CA GLY A 831 -48.76 -33.01 -44.75
C GLY A 831 -47.75 -34.11 -45.09
N SER A 832 -47.61 -34.41 -46.38
CA SER A 832 -46.73 -35.45 -46.94
C SER A 832 -45.35 -34.93 -47.40
N SER A 833 -45.05 -33.66 -47.16
CA SER A 833 -43.90 -32.95 -47.74
C SER A 833 -43.17 -32.09 -46.72
N LYS A 834 -41.86 -31.87 -46.93
CA LYS A 834 -41.16 -30.75 -46.28
C LYS A 834 -41.70 -29.41 -46.77
N ARG A 835 -41.77 -28.44 -45.87
CA ARG A 835 -42.18 -27.04 -46.09
C ARG A 835 -41.31 -26.10 -45.26
N LYS A 836 -41.04 -24.90 -45.78
CA LYS A 836 -40.29 -23.82 -45.13
C LYS A 836 -41.24 -22.92 -44.32
N VAL A 837 -41.17 -22.98 -43.00
CA VAL A 837 -41.92 -22.11 -42.09
C VAL A 837 -41.02 -20.97 -41.66
N GLU A 838 -41.32 -19.73 -42.05
CA GLU A 838 -40.70 -18.55 -41.45
C GLU A 838 -41.40 -18.22 -40.12
N VAL A 839 -40.60 -18.04 -39.07
CA VAL A 839 -41.05 -17.51 -37.78
C VAL A 839 -40.29 -16.21 -37.50
N ILE A 840 -41.00 -15.09 -37.58
CA ILE A 840 -40.53 -13.77 -37.18
C ILE A 840 -40.77 -13.65 -35.67
N ILE A 841 -39.77 -13.22 -34.90
CA ILE A 841 -39.79 -13.19 -33.44
C ILE A 841 -39.55 -11.75 -33.00
N SER A 842 -40.53 -11.13 -32.34
CA SER A 842 -40.54 -9.70 -32.06
C SER A 842 -41.11 -9.39 -30.68
N SER A 843 -40.82 -8.21 -30.13
CA SER A 843 -41.67 -7.67 -29.07
C SER A 843 -43.07 -7.31 -29.61
N PHE A 844 -44.07 -7.21 -28.73
CA PHE A 844 -45.39 -6.65 -29.08
C PHE A 844 -45.32 -5.25 -29.70
N HIS A 845 -44.32 -4.43 -29.34
CA HIS A 845 -44.21 -3.07 -29.88
C HIS A 845 -43.50 -3.05 -31.25
N GLY A 846 -42.44 -3.85 -31.41
CA GLY A 846 -41.74 -4.05 -32.68
C GLY A 846 -42.56 -4.80 -33.75
N ALA A 847 -43.58 -5.56 -33.33
CA ALA A 847 -44.43 -6.34 -34.24
C ALA A 847 -45.33 -5.46 -35.13
N ASN A 848 -45.54 -4.19 -34.76
CA ASN A 848 -46.27 -3.23 -35.58
C ASN A 848 -45.55 -2.89 -36.91
N ALA A 849 -44.25 -3.18 -37.04
CA ALA A 849 -43.52 -3.01 -38.30
C ALA A 849 -44.03 -3.95 -39.43
N PHE A 850 -44.49 -5.15 -39.07
CA PHE A 850 -44.94 -6.18 -40.03
C PHE A 850 -46.46 -6.11 -40.31
N ARG A 851 -47.10 -4.97 -40.04
CA ARG A 851 -48.57 -4.84 -40.08
C ARG A 851 -49.14 -4.89 -41.50
N GLU A 852 -48.36 -4.47 -42.49
CA GLU A 852 -48.74 -4.40 -43.91
C GLU A 852 -48.23 -5.61 -44.72
N GLU A 853 -47.61 -6.60 -44.05
CA GLU A 853 -47.12 -7.82 -44.67
C GLU A 853 -48.11 -9.00 -44.55
N LEU A 854 -48.06 -9.91 -45.51
CA LEU A 854 -48.84 -11.16 -45.48
C LEU A 854 -48.33 -12.10 -44.36
N VAL A 855 -49.12 -12.22 -43.29
CA VAL A 855 -48.85 -13.09 -42.15
C VAL A 855 -49.90 -14.20 -42.06
N HIS A 856 -49.45 -15.45 -41.98
CA HIS A 856 -50.32 -16.64 -41.99
C HIS A 856 -50.74 -17.10 -40.58
N GLY A 857 -50.15 -16.57 -39.51
CA GLY A 857 -50.59 -16.84 -38.14
C GLY A 857 -49.76 -16.15 -37.07
N PHE A 858 -50.30 -16.10 -35.84
CA PHE A 858 -49.67 -15.44 -34.69
C PHE A 858 -49.47 -16.38 -33.50
N ILE A 859 -48.33 -16.26 -32.81
CA ILE A 859 -48.07 -16.86 -31.50
C ILE A 859 -47.88 -15.73 -30.48
N LEU A 860 -48.78 -15.60 -29.51
CA LEU A 860 -48.78 -14.50 -28.55
C LEU A 860 -48.37 -15.01 -27.16
N VAL A 861 -47.21 -14.59 -26.69
CA VAL A 861 -46.57 -15.12 -25.46
C VAL A 861 -46.74 -14.13 -24.30
N TYR A 862 -47.24 -14.60 -23.16
CA TYR A 862 -47.39 -13.78 -21.95
C TYR A 862 -46.98 -14.51 -20.67
N SER A 863 -46.60 -13.75 -19.64
CA SER A 863 -46.18 -14.28 -18.34
C SER A 863 -47.32 -14.38 -17.34
N THR A 864 -47.49 -15.54 -16.69
CA THR A 864 -48.48 -15.70 -15.60
C THR A 864 -48.03 -15.09 -14.27
N LYS A 865 -46.92 -14.33 -14.26
CA LYS A 865 -46.42 -13.57 -13.10
C LYS A 865 -46.74 -12.07 -13.15
N ARG A 866 -47.15 -11.52 -14.30
CA ARG A 866 -47.15 -10.07 -14.56
C ARG A 866 -48.41 -9.65 -15.32
N LYS A 867 -49.27 -8.86 -14.68
CA LYS A 867 -50.58 -8.46 -15.24
C LYS A 867 -50.44 -7.66 -16.53
N ALA A 868 -49.50 -6.72 -16.58
CA ALA A 868 -49.18 -5.90 -17.75
C ALA A 868 -48.93 -6.73 -19.04
N SER A 869 -48.39 -7.94 -18.91
CA SER A 869 -48.15 -8.86 -20.03
C SER A 869 -49.44 -9.31 -20.71
N LEU A 870 -50.44 -9.77 -19.92
CA LEU A 870 -51.74 -10.16 -20.47
C LEU A 870 -52.59 -8.94 -20.88
N ALA A 871 -52.50 -7.83 -20.14
CA ALA A 871 -53.19 -6.58 -20.47
C ALA A 871 -52.75 -6.06 -21.84
N THR A 872 -51.44 -6.00 -22.09
CA THR A 872 -50.90 -5.53 -23.39
C THR A 872 -51.17 -6.52 -24.52
N LEU A 873 -51.08 -7.84 -24.29
CA LEU A 873 -51.41 -8.87 -25.29
C LEU A 873 -52.83 -8.67 -25.86
N LYS A 874 -53.82 -8.49 -24.99
CA LYS A 874 -55.20 -8.21 -25.38
C LYS A 874 -55.29 -6.98 -26.27
N LEU A 875 -54.74 -5.87 -25.77
CA LEU A 875 -54.90 -4.55 -26.37
C LEU A 875 -54.18 -4.43 -27.72
N PHE A 876 -52.98 -5.01 -27.83
CA PHE A 876 -52.26 -5.13 -29.10
C PHE A 876 -53.11 -5.86 -30.14
N PHE A 877 -53.63 -7.04 -29.82
CA PHE A 877 -54.36 -7.83 -30.82
C PHE A 877 -55.66 -7.14 -31.28
N PHE A 878 -56.44 -6.60 -30.34
CA PHE A 878 -57.70 -5.91 -30.65
C PHE A 878 -57.51 -4.57 -31.38
N SER A 879 -56.37 -3.89 -31.24
CA SER A 879 -56.12 -2.58 -31.88
C SER A 879 -55.30 -2.64 -33.16
N ALA A 880 -54.45 -3.66 -33.34
CA ALA A 880 -53.54 -3.76 -34.48
C ALA A 880 -54.00 -4.77 -35.55
N PHE A 881 -54.54 -5.94 -35.19
CA PHE A 881 -54.70 -7.06 -36.13
C PHE A 881 -56.11 -7.68 -36.21
N SER A 882 -56.96 -7.58 -35.18
CA SER A 882 -58.27 -8.28 -35.18
C SER A 882 -59.35 -7.68 -36.10
N MET A 883 -59.01 -6.74 -36.99
CA MET A 883 -59.96 -6.05 -37.89
C MET A 883 -59.84 -6.46 -39.36
N ASN A 884 -58.73 -7.09 -39.77
CA ASN A 884 -58.32 -7.18 -41.17
C ASN A 884 -58.49 -8.58 -41.79
N ILE A 885 -58.22 -9.67 -41.05
CA ILE A 885 -58.36 -11.04 -41.57
C ILE A 885 -59.26 -11.89 -40.66
N PRO A 886 -60.48 -12.29 -41.09
CA PRO A 886 -61.31 -13.22 -40.34
C PRO A 886 -60.69 -14.64 -40.34
N ASN A 887 -60.88 -15.37 -39.24
CA ASN A 887 -60.45 -16.77 -39.04
C ASN A 887 -58.93 -17.05 -39.03
N LEU A 888 -58.08 -16.02 -39.00
CA LEU A 888 -56.62 -16.15 -38.93
C LEU A 888 -56.17 -16.99 -37.71
N PRO A 889 -55.29 -17.99 -37.86
CA PRO A 889 -54.82 -18.83 -36.75
C PRO A 889 -54.00 -18.06 -35.70
N ILE A 890 -54.35 -18.25 -34.44
CA ILE A 890 -53.71 -17.61 -33.29
C ILE A 890 -53.43 -18.66 -32.22
N GLN A 891 -52.22 -18.66 -31.66
CA GLN A 891 -51.79 -19.47 -30.53
C GLN A 891 -51.40 -18.57 -29.36
N ILE A 892 -52.22 -18.51 -28.31
CA ILE A 892 -51.85 -17.87 -27.05
C ILE A 892 -51.02 -18.85 -26.21
N LEU A 893 -49.90 -18.38 -25.67
CA LEU A 893 -48.96 -19.16 -24.87
C LEU A 893 -48.71 -18.50 -23.50
N ALA A 894 -49.21 -19.14 -22.45
CA ALA A 894 -49.02 -18.72 -21.06
C ALA A 894 -47.75 -19.36 -20.49
N VAL A 895 -46.75 -18.56 -20.13
CA VAL A 895 -45.47 -19.05 -19.56
C VAL A 895 -45.55 -19.07 -18.03
N THR A 896 -45.33 -20.25 -17.45
CA THR A 896 -45.54 -20.56 -16.03
C THR A 896 -44.27 -21.07 -15.35
N ASP A 897 -44.13 -20.89 -14.03
CA ASP A 897 -42.98 -21.42 -13.29
C ASP A 897 -42.98 -22.96 -13.27
N THR A 898 -44.11 -23.56 -12.90
CA THR A 898 -44.30 -25.00 -12.77
C THR A 898 -45.09 -25.58 -13.96
N GLY A 899 -45.05 -26.90 -14.15
CA GLY A 899 -45.51 -27.56 -15.36
C GLY A 899 -46.97 -28.00 -15.37
N GLY A 900 -47.64 -27.78 -16.50
CA GLY A 900 -49.00 -28.24 -16.77
C GLY A 900 -49.99 -27.77 -15.70
N ALA A 901 -50.86 -28.67 -15.23
CA ALA A 901 -51.90 -28.35 -14.26
C ALA A 901 -51.38 -27.82 -12.90
N SER A 902 -50.10 -28.03 -12.55
CA SER A 902 -49.55 -27.51 -11.29
C SER A 902 -49.40 -25.98 -11.27
N ALA A 903 -49.27 -25.33 -12.45
CA ALA A 903 -49.20 -23.88 -12.56
C ALA A 903 -50.49 -23.17 -12.10
N PHE A 904 -51.62 -23.84 -12.23
CA PHE A 904 -52.93 -23.31 -11.84
C PHE A 904 -53.08 -23.14 -10.31
N PHE A 905 -52.23 -23.81 -9.53
CA PHE A 905 -52.24 -23.79 -8.07
C PHE A 905 -50.98 -23.16 -7.45
N SER A 906 -50.11 -22.52 -8.25
CA SER A 906 -48.82 -22.00 -7.76
C SER A 906 -48.91 -20.63 -7.06
N ASN A 907 -49.85 -19.78 -7.49
CA ASN A 907 -50.09 -18.43 -6.96
C ASN A 907 -51.47 -17.93 -7.44
N ASP A 908 -52.23 -17.23 -6.60
CA ASP A 908 -53.53 -16.63 -6.93
C ASP A 908 -53.45 -15.74 -8.19
N LEU A 909 -52.34 -15.00 -8.36
CA LEU A 909 -52.12 -14.18 -9.54
C LEU A 909 -51.97 -15.02 -10.81
N SER A 910 -51.26 -16.16 -10.74
CA SER A 910 -51.11 -17.07 -11.89
C SER A 910 -52.42 -17.79 -12.20
N HIS A 911 -53.19 -18.19 -11.18
CA HIS A 911 -54.54 -18.70 -11.34
C HIS A 911 -55.46 -17.71 -12.08
N GLN A 912 -55.45 -16.43 -11.68
CA GLN A 912 -56.17 -15.36 -12.38
C GLN A 912 -55.71 -15.26 -13.84
N LEU A 913 -54.41 -15.05 -14.07
CA LEU A 913 -53.88 -14.79 -15.42
C LEU A 913 -53.97 -15.98 -16.38
N ILE A 914 -54.00 -17.22 -15.89
CA ILE A 914 -54.30 -18.41 -16.71
C ILE A 914 -55.79 -18.43 -17.10
N THR A 915 -56.69 -18.23 -16.14
CA THR A 915 -58.15 -18.22 -16.37
C THR A 915 -58.54 -17.10 -17.34
N GLU A 916 -57.97 -15.91 -17.13
CA GLU A 916 -58.22 -14.70 -17.92
C GLU A 916 -57.59 -14.79 -19.33
N GLY A 917 -56.48 -15.51 -19.47
CA GLY A 917 -55.87 -15.82 -20.76
C GLY A 917 -56.68 -16.82 -21.58
N ASN A 918 -57.20 -17.89 -20.96
CA ASN A 918 -58.10 -18.83 -21.65
C ASN A 918 -59.37 -18.11 -22.13
N ALA A 919 -60.01 -17.32 -21.28
CA ALA A 919 -61.18 -16.52 -21.64
C ALA A 919 -60.90 -15.40 -22.68
N THR A 920 -59.62 -15.11 -22.94
CA THR A 920 -59.17 -14.26 -24.06
C THR A 920 -59.01 -15.10 -25.33
N ALA A 921 -58.43 -16.30 -25.23
CA ALA A 921 -58.33 -17.24 -26.34
C ALA A 921 -59.71 -17.65 -26.89
N ASP A 922 -60.64 -18.01 -26.01
CA ASP A 922 -62.05 -18.33 -26.35
C ASP A 922 -62.72 -17.20 -27.15
N ARG A 923 -62.41 -15.94 -26.80
CA ARG A 923 -62.96 -14.73 -27.46
C ARG A 923 -62.33 -14.44 -28.82
N LEU A 924 -61.06 -14.81 -29.00
CA LEU A 924 -60.30 -14.65 -30.24
C LEU A 924 -60.37 -15.87 -31.16
N GLN A 925 -61.08 -16.93 -30.77
CA GLN A 925 -61.06 -18.25 -31.42
C GLN A 925 -59.63 -18.82 -31.54
N ALA A 926 -58.75 -18.46 -30.61
CA ALA A 926 -57.35 -18.84 -30.56
C ALA A 926 -57.15 -20.16 -29.79
N HIS A 927 -56.08 -20.89 -30.13
CA HIS A 927 -55.59 -21.97 -29.28
C HIS A 927 -54.95 -21.41 -28.01
N PHE A 928 -55.16 -22.09 -26.88
CA PHE A 928 -54.53 -21.76 -25.59
C PHE A 928 -53.59 -22.90 -25.17
N MET A 929 -52.34 -22.56 -24.81
CA MET A 929 -51.37 -23.50 -24.26
C MET A 929 -50.63 -22.90 -23.06
N THR A 930 -50.13 -23.77 -22.17
CA THR A 930 -49.19 -23.41 -21.10
C THR A 930 -47.81 -24.02 -21.38
N SER A 931 -46.73 -23.33 -21.00
CA SER A 931 -45.35 -23.82 -21.11
C SER A 931 -44.51 -23.42 -19.90
N THR A 932 -43.48 -24.21 -19.55
CA THR A 932 -42.65 -23.96 -18.38
C THR A 932 -41.51 -22.97 -18.64
N SER A 933 -41.18 -22.20 -17.60
CA SER A 933 -39.94 -21.44 -17.48
C SER A 933 -38.65 -22.27 -17.67
N SER A 934 -38.76 -23.60 -17.60
CA SER A 934 -37.68 -24.60 -17.73
C SER A 934 -37.78 -25.47 -19.00
N PHE A 935 -38.59 -25.09 -19.99
CA PHE A 935 -38.93 -25.95 -21.13
C PHE A 935 -37.77 -26.14 -22.12
N GLN A 936 -37.26 -27.38 -22.23
CA GLN A 936 -36.29 -27.79 -23.25
C GLN A 936 -36.64 -29.19 -23.81
N GLN A 937 -36.02 -29.55 -24.94
CA GLN A 937 -36.02 -30.90 -25.54
C GLN A 937 -37.34 -31.43 -26.17
N LYS A 938 -38.16 -30.57 -26.79
CA LYS A 938 -39.26 -31.00 -27.70
C LYS A 938 -39.36 -30.16 -28.97
N THR A 939 -38.61 -30.54 -30.00
CA THR A 939 -38.58 -29.88 -31.33
C THR A 939 -39.92 -29.82 -32.06
N ALA A 940 -40.87 -30.70 -31.72
CA ALA A 940 -42.19 -30.77 -32.33
C ALA A 940 -43.29 -29.93 -31.63
N PHE A 941 -42.94 -29.06 -30.67
CA PHE A 941 -43.91 -28.36 -29.81
C PHE A 941 -44.87 -27.45 -30.59
N TYR A 942 -44.37 -26.64 -31.52
CA TYR A 942 -45.18 -25.72 -32.33
C TYR A 942 -45.72 -26.35 -33.64
N THR A 943 -45.28 -27.55 -33.99
CA THR A 943 -45.69 -28.25 -35.23
C THR A 943 -47.20 -28.47 -35.39
N PRO A 944 -48.02 -28.67 -34.35
CA PRO A 944 -49.49 -28.74 -34.51
C PRO A 944 -50.07 -27.43 -35.05
N PHE A 945 -49.64 -26.29 -34.53
CA PHE A 945 -50.07 -24.97 -35.00
C PHE A 945 -49.60 -24.70 -36.43
N PHE A 946 -48.36 -25.07 -36.77
CA PHE A 946 -47.83 -24.93 -38.14
C PHE A 946 -48.63 -25.74 -39.18
N LYS A 947 -49.26 -26.86 -38.77
CA LYS A 947 -50.15 -27.63 -39.66
C LYS A 947 -51.49 -26.95 -39.88
N GLU A 948 -52.10 -26.39 -38.84
CA GLU A 948 -53.35 -25.62 -38.97
C GLU A 948 -53.14 -24.38 -39.87
N VAL A 949 -52.06 -23.65 -39.66
CA VAL A 949 -51.65 -22.50 -40.49
C VAL A 949 -51.47 -22.91 -41.96
N TRP A 950 -50.87 -24.08 -42.22
CA TRP A 950 -50.72 -24.62 -43.58
C TRP A 950 -52.05 -25.08 -44.19
N GLU A 951 -52.94 -25.70 -43.41
CA GLU A 951 -54.27 -26.15 -43.88
C GLU A 951 -55.19 -24.96 -44.23
N LYS A 952 -55.11 -23.87 -43.46
CA LYS A 952 -55.86 -22.62 -43.72
C LYS A 952 -55.19 -21.64 -44.68
N LYS A 953 -53.93 -21.88 -45.10
CA LYS A 953 -53.15 -20.97 -45.96
C LYS A 953 -53.97 -20.37 -47.13
N PRO A 954 -54.71 -21.15 -47.95
CA PRO A 954 -55.43 -20.59 -49.10
C PRO A 954 -56.55 -19.62 -48.73
N GLU A 955 -57.20 -19.81 -47.58
CA GLU A 955 -58.26 -18.92 -47.08
C GLU A 955 -57.67 -17.59 -46.63
N ILE A 956 -56.50 -17.62 -45.99
CA ILE A 956 -55.78 -16.44 -45.48
C ILE A 956 -55.23 -15.60 -46.63
N GLU A 957 -54.57 -16.24 -47.60
CA GLU A 957 -54.08 -15.55 -48.80
C GLU A 957 -55.23 -14.98 -49.63
N GLN A 958 -56.37 -15.66 -49.73
CA GLN A 958 -57.54 -15.12 -50.39
C GLN A 958 -58.14 -13.92 -49.64
N ALA A 959 -58.20 -13.96 -48.30
CA ALA A 959 -58.72 -12.85 -47.49
C ALA A 959 -57.83 -11.61 -47.57
N PHE A 960 -56.51 -11.76 -47.45
CA PHE A 960 -55.54 -10.66 -47.56
C PHE A 960 -55.64 -9.95 -48.92
N ASN A 961 -55.70 -10.72 -50.02
CA ASN A 961 -55.89 -10.18 -51.37
C ASN A 961 -57.29 -9.60 -51.64
N MET A 962 -58.22 -9.64 -50.67
CA MET A 962 -59.54 -9.00 -50.77
C MET A 962 -59.67 -7.71 -49.93
N GLU A 963 -58.61 -7.28 -49.23
CA GLU A 963 -58.59 -5.96 -48.57
C GLU A 963 -58.24 -4.79 -49.53
N GLU A 964 -57.73 -5.04 -50.74
CA GLU A 964 -57.61 -3.99 -51.76
C GLU A 964 -58.99 -3.44 -52.17
N PRO A 965 -59.23 -2.12 -52.11
CA PRO A 965 -60.53 -1.54 -52.39
C PRO A 965 -60.86 -1.60 -53.90
N ALA A 966 -61.77 -2.51 -54.28
CA ALA A 966 -62.19 -2.76 -55.66
C ALA A 966 -62.83 -1.54 -56.37
N GLY A 967 -61.99 -0.68 -56.94
CA GLY A 967 -62.35 0.65 -57.46
C GLY A 967 -62.47 0.77 -58.99
N GLY A 968 -63.55 0.27 -59.58
CA GLY A 968 -64.12 0.86 -60.81
C GLY A 968 -63.62 0.38 -62.19
N ASN A 969 -64.47 -0.43 -62.85
CA ASN A 969 -64.73 -0.52 -64.30
C ASN A 969 -63.70 0.00 -65.33
N ASN A 970 -63.30 -0.88 -66.27
CA ASN A 970 -63.26 -0.53 -67.69
C ASN A 970 -63.51 -1.75 -68.61
N LEU A 971 -64.01 -1.51 -69.83
CA LEU A 971 -64.44 -2.51 -70.82
C LEU A 971 -63.78 -2.27 -72.19
N ASN A 972 -63.31 -3.34 -72.85
CA ASN A 972 -62.80 -3.41 -74.25
C ASN A 972 -61.48 -2.62 -74.51
N GLU A 973 -60.60 -2.89 -75.49
CA GLU A 973 -60.30 -3.98 -76.46
C GLU A 973 -58.77 -3.83 -76.79
N ALA A 974 -57.92 -4.80 -77.17
CA ALA A 974 -57.83 -6.27 -77.05
C ALA A 974 -56.50 -6.73 -77.71
N LYS A 975 -56.41 -8.00 -78.13
CA LYS A 975 -55.42 -8.62 -79.07
C LYS A 975 -53.96 -8.76 -78.58
N GLN A 976 -53.71 -9.93 -77.96
CA GLN A 976 -52.75 -11.01 -78.35
C GLN A 976 -51.66 -10.74 -79.42
N PRO A 977 -50.53 -11.52 -79.47
CA PRO A 977 -50.27 -12.80 -78.76
C PRO A 977 -48.89 -12.95 -78.06
N VAL A 978 -48.72 -14.08 -77.36
CA VAL A 978 -47.44 -14.59 -76.80
C VAL A 978 -46.75 -15.54 -77.80
N PRO A 979 -45.40 -15.50 -77.92
CA PRO A 979 -44.59 -16.68 -78.27
C PRO A 979 -43.67 -17.19 -77.12
N PRO A 980 -43.18 -18.44 -77.16
CA PRO A 980 -42.63 -19.17 -75.99
C PRO A 980 -41.08 -19.25 -75.91
N PRO A 981 -40.49 -19.80 -74.83
CA PRO A 981 -39.04 -19.74 -74.56
C PRO A 981 -38.25 -20.98 -75.03
N ARG A 982 -36.91 -20.85 -75.24
CA ARG A 982 -35.86 -21.74 -74.65
C ARG A 982 -34.40 -21.51 -75.13
N ASN A 983 -33.47 -21.98 -74.27
CA ASN A 983 -32.16 -22.60 -74.53
C ASN A 983 -30.91 -21.78 -74.98
N HIS A 984 -29.97 -21.69 -74.03
CA HIS A 984 -28.56 -22.14 -74.10
C HIS A 984 -27.48 -21.46 -74.98
N SER A 985 -26.29 -21.39 -74.35
CA SER A 985 -24.93 -21.54 -74.90
C SER A 985 -24.18 -20.36 -75.54
N TYR A 986 -23.30 -19.79 -74.70
CA TYR A 986 -21.85 -19.58 -74.92
C TYR A 986 -21.26 -18.79 -76.12
N HIS A 987 -20.15 -18.11 -75.80
CA HIS A 987 -18.99 -17.75 -76.64
C HIS A 987 -18.90 -16.39 -77.39
N ILE A 988 -18.28 -15.42 -76.67
CA ILE A 988 -16.91 -14.89 -76.92
C ILE A 988 -16.62 -13.79 -77.99
N LYS A 989 -15.76 -12.84 -77.56
CA LYS A 989 -14.92 -11.82 -78.26
C LYS A 989 -15.61 -10.62 -78.93
N LEU A 990 -15.46 -9.37 -78.48
CA LEU A 990 -14.27 -8.49 -78.27
C LEU A 990 -14.22 -7.36 -79.34
N SER A 991 -13.86 -6.14 -78.92
CA SER A 991 -13.41 -4.96 -79.72
C SER A 991 -14.47 -4.11 -80.47
N SER A 992 -14.33 -2.79 -80.64
CA SER A 992 -13.54 -1.74 -79.91
C SER A 992 -13.82 -0.31 -80.46
N LYS A 993 -13.46 0.75 -79.70
CA LYS A 993 -13.17 2.16 -80.15
C LYS A 993 -14.39 3.02 -80.61
N LEU A 994 -14.43 4.37 -80.60
CA LEU A 994 -13.57 5.51 -80.15
C LEU A 994 -14.44 6.82 -80.00
N VAL A 995 -13.87 7.91 -79.42
CA VAL A 995 -14.24 9.39 -79.33
C VAL A 995 -15.36 10.00 -80.22
N SER A 996 -15.99 11.18 -80.00
CA SER A 996 -15.70 12.45 -79.23
C SER A 996 -17.04 13.22 -78.93
N ASP A 997 -17.23 14.50 -78.52
CA ASP A 997 -16.42 15.74 -78.30
C ASP A 997 -17.11 16.76 -77.30
N MET A 998 -16.75 18.07 -77.30
CA MET A 998 -17.22 19.16 -76.39
C MET A 998 -18.08 20.29 -77.07
N TYR A 999 -18.85 21.10 -76.30
CA TYR A 999 -18.76 22.61 -76.15
C TYR A 999 -20.06 23.39 -75.72
N ASP A 1000 -19.86 24.51 -74.96
CA ASP A 1000 -20.67 25.79 -74.88
C ASP A 1000 -22.16 25.80 -74.36
N ARG A 1001 -22.81 26.88 -73.82
CA ARG A 1001 -22.39 28.15 -73.12
C ARG A 1001 -23.58 29.01 -72.53
N LEU A 1002 -23.42 29.58 -71.30
CA LEU A 1002 -23.89 30.89 -70.74
C LEU A 1002 -25.38 31.39 -70.62
N THR A 1003 -25.57 32.36 -69.69
CA THR A 1003 -26.65 33.39 -69.45
C THR A 1003 -27.84 33.09 -68.50
N ALA A 1004 -28.58 34.10 -67.97
CA ALA A 1004 -28.27 35.01 -66.83
C ALA A 1004 -29.46 35.94 -66.40
N GLU A 1005 -29.55 36.32 -65.10
CA GLU A 1005 -30.24 37.51 -64.47
C GLU A 1005 -31.79 37.69 -64.64
N ASP A 1006 -32.60 38.39 -63.80
CA ASP A 1006 -32.56 38.90 -62.39
C ASP A 1006 -34.00 39.41 -61.98
N GLY A 1007 -34.31 39.68 -60.69
CA GLY A 1007 -35.55 40.41 -60.27
C GLY A 1007 -36.10 40.15 -58.84
N THR A 1008 -36.78 41.13 -58.20
CA THR A 1008 -37.17 41.09 -56.75
C THR A 1008 -38.47 41.82 -56.33
N PHE A 1009 -38.93 41.55 -55.08
CA PHE A 1009 -39.90 42.26 -54.20
C PHE A 1009 -41.43 41.96 -54.22
N SER A 1010 -42.06 42.22 -53.05
CA SER A 1010 -43.36 41.76 -52.49
C SER A 1010 -44.62 42.57 -52.95
N PRO A 1011 -45.91 42.29 -52.56
CA PRO A 1011 -46.40 42.05 -51.18
C PRO A 1011 -47.63 41.09 -51.01
N THR A 1012 -48.43 41.31 -49.96
CA THR A 1012 -49.37 40.41 -49.25
C THR A 1012 -50.82 40.30 -49.79
N TYR A 1013 -51.55 39.26 -49.30
CA TYR A 1013 -53.02 39.11 -49.10
C TYR A 1013 -53.89 38.23 -50.05
N SER A 1014 -54.63 37.32 -49.39
CA SER A 1014 -55.96 36.73 -49.72
C SER A 1014 -56.24 35.97 -51.03
N GLN A 1015 -56.41 34.64 -50.87
CA GLN A 1015 -57.61 33.84 -51.23
C GLN A 1015 -57.88 33.39 -52.69
N GLU A 1016 -58.10 32.07 -52.79
CA GLU A 1016 -58.86 31.28 -53.79
C GLU A 1016 -58.23 30.75 -55.11
N HIS A 1017 -58.60 29.48 -55.37
CA HIS A 1017 -58.53 28.67 -56.61
C HIS A 1017 -57.18 28.23 -57.25
N MET A 1018 -56.90 26.92 -57.09
CA MET A 1018 -56.25 25.92 -58.00
C MET A 1018 -55.43 26.44 -59.22
N ALA A 1019 -54.20 25.98 -59.51
CA ALA A 1019 -53.86 24.57 -59.79
C ALA A 1019 -52.34 24.31 -60.12
N ILE A 1020 -51.85 23.11 -59.71
CA ILE A 1020 -50.85 22.24 -60.40
C ILE A 1020 -49.34 22.66 -60.50
N ALA A 1021 -48.48 21.81 -59.88
CA ALA A 1021 -47.07 21.43 -60.21
C ALA A 1021 -45.93 22.49 -60.22
N SER A 1022 -44.65 22.16 -59.97
CA SER A 1022 -43.97 21.04 -59.25
C SER A 1022 -42.50 21.44 -58.92
N PRO A 1023 -41.78 20.77 -58.00
CA PRO A 1023 -40.51 21.28 -57.43
C PRO A 1023 -39.20 20.58 -57.89
N SER A 1024 -38.08 21.23 -57.52
CA SER A 1024 -36.68 20.82 -57.21
C SER A 1024 -36.12 19.40 -57.43
N ASP A 1025 -34.79 19.31 -57.65
CA ASP A 1025 -33.87 18.38 -56.96
C ASP A 1025 -32.36 18.80 -57.05
N ASP A 1026 -31.53 18.28 -56.12
CA ASP A 1026 -30.08 17.93 -56.19
C ASP A 1026 -28.95 18.95 -56.56
N SER A 1027 -27.65 18.78 -56.21
CA SER A 1027 -26.93 18.03 -55.12
C SER A 1027 -25.42 18.43 -55.01
N ASP A 1028 -24.70 17.81 -54.04
CA ASP A 1028 -23.25 17.43 -54.00
C ASP A 1028 -22.02 18.38 -53.85
N THR A 1029 -21.42 18.32 -52.64
CA THR A 1029 -20.09 17.75 -52.27
C THR A 1029 -18.83 17.84 -53.19
N TYR A 1030 -17.73 18.51 -52.76
CA TYR A 1030 -16.32 17.96 -52.59
C TYR A 1030 -15.21 18.99 -52.17
N SER A 1031 -14.42 18.65 -51.12
CA SER A 1031 -12.92 18.62 -50.91
C SER A 1031 -11.88 19.32 -51.85
N PRO A 1032 -10.53 19.35 -51.55
CA PRO A 1032 -9.71 19.21 -50.30
C PRO A 1032 -8.41 20.11 -50.22
N ILE A 1033 -7.39 19.74 -49.37
CA ILE A 1033 -5.90 19.96 -49.52
C ILE A 1033 -5.34 21.38 -49.17
N ASP A 1034 -4.14 21.66 -48.57
CA ASP A 1034 -2.92 20.85 -48.26
C ASP A 1034 -1.99 21.30 -47.07
N THR A 1035 -1.09 20.39 -46.66
CA THR A 1035 0.30 20.45 -46.07
C THR A 1035 0.91 21.58 -45.17
N GLN A 1036 1.41 21.15 -43.98
CA GLN A 1036 2.83 21.16 -43.49
C GLN A 1036 3.55 22.30 -42.68
N LEU A 1037 4.19 21.82 -41.58
CA LEU A 1037 5.57 22.08 -41.05
C LEU A 1037 5.93 23.26 -40.08
N LYS A 1038 6.45 22.82 -38.91
CA LYS A 1038 7.66 23.26 -38.16
C LYS A 1038 7.65 24.39 -37.08
N ILE A 1039 7.78 23.91 -35.83
CA ILE A 1039 8.87 24.20 -34.84
C ILE A 1039 8.93 25.56 -34.09
N ASN A 1040 9.21 25.43 -32.78
CA ASN A 1040 9.80 26.39 -31.81
C ASN A 1040 8.96 27.50 -31.14
N SER A 1041 8.51 27.17 -29.92
CA SER A 1041 9.04 27.72 -28.65
C SER A 1041 8.73 29.17 -28.19
N LYS A 1042 8.34 29.23 -26.91
CA LYS A 1042 8.43 30.36 -25.95
C LYS A 1042 7.43 31.52 -26.09
N SER A 1043 7.08 32.02 -24.92
CA SER A 1043 6.18 33.14 -24.58
C SER A 1043 6.99 34.47 -24.50
N PRO A 1044 6.43 35.66 -24.12
CA PRO A 1044 5.08 35.94 -23.61
C PRO A 1044 4.39 37.28 -24.07
N ASN A 1045 3.13 37.45 -23.64
CA ASN A 1045 2.44 38.70 -23.23
C ASN A 1045 2.52 40.03 -24.03
N LYS A 1046 1.30 40.54 -24.36
CA LYS A 1046 0.80 41.92 -24.18
C LYS A 1046 1.20 43.08 -25.14
N THR A 1047 0.25 43.42 -26.03
CA THR A 1047 -0.40 44.75 -26.22
C THR A 1047 0.40 46.06 -26.04
N HIS A 1048 0.49 46.90 -27.10
CA HIS A 1048 -0.34 48.12 -27.27
C HIS A 1048 0.06 49.03 -28.48
N GLN A 1049 -0.96 49.73 -29.04
CA GLN A 1049 -0.92 51.05 -29.72
C GLN A 1049 -0.08 51.24 -31.01
N GLY A 1050 -0.40 52.15 -31.95
CA GLY A 1050 -1.60 53.00 -32.11
C GLY A 1050 -1.31 54.49 -32.43
N LEU A 1051 -1.88 55.02 -33.53
CA LEU A 1051 -1.88 56.45 -33.94
C LEU A 1051 -3.20 56.76 -34.68
N VAL A 1052 -4.06 57.74 -34.28
CA VAL A 1052 -4.00 59.22 -34.48
C VAL A 1052 -4.48 59.63 -35.90
N LEU A 1053 -5.38 60.59 -36.16
CA LEU A 1053 -5.73 61.90 -35.51
C LEU A 1053 -7.19 62.34 -35.85
N GLY A 1054 -7.91 63.14 -35.02
CA GLY A 1054 -9.15 63.82 -35.49
C GLY A 1054 -10.06 64.61 -34.51
N PHE A 1055 -9.71 65.87 -34.18
CA PHE A 1055 -10.54 67.05 -33.78
C PHE A 1055 -11.68 67.00 -32.70
N GLN A 1056 -11.98 68.18 -32.12
CA GLN A 1056 -12.93 68.43 -31.02
C GLN A 1056 -14.05 69.41 -31.39
N VAL A 1057 -15.13 69.47 -30.58
CA VAL A 1057 -15.60 70.70 -29.88
C VAL A 1057 -16.49 70.31 -28.67
N TYR A 1058 -16.37 71.07 -27.56
CA TYR A 1058 -16.93 70.87 -26.20
C TYR A 1058 -17.20 72.26 -25.56
N PRO A 1059 -17.84 72.46 -24.37
CA PRO A 1059 -18.05 71.58 -23.18
C PRO A 1059 -19.53 71.60 -22.67
N PRO A 1060 -19.93 71.30 -21.39
CA PRO A 1060 -19.18 70.77 -20.23
C PRO A 1060 -19.80 69.58 -19.45
N PRO A 1061 -19.01 68.89 -18.59
CA PRO A 1061 -19.50 67.94 -17.58
C PRO A 1061 -19.84 68.62 -16.23
N ALA A 1062 -20.59 67.93 -15.36
CA ALA A 1062 -20.88 68.38 -13.99
C ALA A 1062 -21.04 67.22 -12.97
N THR A 1063 -19.92 66.72 -12.44
CA THR A 1063 -19.81 66.26 -11.04
C THR A 1063 -19.57 67.50 -10.17
N PRO A 1064 -20.09 67.63 -8.92
CA PRO A 1064 -19.77 66.74 -7.79
C PRO A 1064 -20.98 66.59 -6.80
N PRO A 1065 -20.85 66.22 -5.50
CA PRO A 1065 -19.68 65.74 -4.75
C PRO A 1065 -19.88 64.46 -3.90
N GLU A 1066 -18.74 63.88 -3.54
CA GLU A 1066 -18.53 63.03 -2.36
C GLU A 1066 -18.45 63.88 -1.08
N PRO A 1067 -18.83 63.36 0.11
CA PRO A 1067 -18.34 63.85 1.39
C PRO A 1067 -17.36 62.87 2.04
N ALA A 1068 -16.13 63.34 2.32
CA ALA A 1068 -15.11 62.64 3.10
C ALA A 1068 -15.44 62.62 4.62
N PRO A 1069 -14.73 61.82 5.45
CA PRO A 1069 -15.12 61.56 6.85
C PRO A 1069 -14.57 62.60 7.85
N PRO A 1070 -15.02 62.54 9.11
CA PRO A 1070 -14.25 63.04 10.25
C PRO A 1070 -14.06 62.02 11.40
N ASP A 1071 -12.79 61.78 11.73
CA ASP A 1071 -12.19 61.72 13.08
C ASP A 1071 -12.95 61.15 14.30
N HIS A 1072 -12.47 59.97 14.74
CA HIS A 1072 -11.90 59.69 16.08
C HIS A 1072 -12.62 60.05 17.43
N PRO A 1073 -12.23 59.40 18.56
CA PRO A 1073 -13.12 59.15 19.71
C PRO A 1073 -13.03 60.20 20.84
N PRO A 1074 -13.95 60.15 21.83
CA PRO A 1074 -13.53 59.55 23.11
C PRO A 1074 -14.62 58.81 23.93
N ARG A 1075 -14.18 57.82 24.73
CA ARG A 1075 -14.64 57.41 26.09
C ARG A 1075 -16.16 57.55 26.42
N HIS A 1076 -16.86 56.49 26.86
CA HIS A 1076 -16.73 55.96 28.23
C HIS A 1076 -17.49 54.63 28.45
N MET A 1077 -16.95 53.82 29.39
CA MET A 1077 -17.59 52.74 30.17
C MET A 1077 -18.71 53.26 31.12
N PRO A 1078 -19.45 52.44 31.90
CA PRO A 1078 -19.76 50.98 31.85
C PRO A 1078 -21.29 50.68 32.12
N VAL A 1079 -21.61 49.43 32.55
CA VAL A 1079 -22.65 49.03 33.56
C VAL A 1079 -23.86 48.19 33.10
N ASN A 1080 -23.78 46.90 33.46
CA ASN A 1080 -24.81 45.97 33.96
C ASN A 1080 -26.09 45.59 33.19
N ALA A 1081 -26.36 44.28 33.30
CA ALA A 1081 -27.64 43.63 33.62
C ALA A 1081 -28.73 43.50 32.52
N ALA A 1082 -29.59 42.47 32.58
CA ALA A 1082 -29.48 41.14 33.20
C ALA A 1082 -30.66 40.24 32.79
N ASN A 1083 -30.41 38.92 32.72
CA ASN A 1083 -31.33 37.81 33.04
C ASN A 1083 -32.67 37.63 32.27
N ILE A 1084 -33.20 36.41 32.42
CA ILE A 1084 -34.57 35.94 32.17
C ILE A 1084 -34.94 35.80 30.66
N LEU A 1085 -35.19 34.59 30.13
CA LEU A 1085 -36.21 33.55 30.38
C LEU A 1085 -37.62 33.90 29.87
N GLY A 1086 -38.29 32.88 29.31
CA GLY A 1086 -39.64 32.98 28.70
C GLY A 1086 -39.52 33.27 27.20
N SER A 1087 -39.74 32.35 26.25
CA SER A 1087 -40.72 31.25 26.10
C SER A 1087 -42.13 31.72 25.72
N ASN A 1088 -42.85 30.85 25.00
CA ASN A 1088 -44.24 30.97 24.54
C ASN A 1088 -44.36 31.82 23.24
N THR A 1089 -44.41 31.23 22.05
CA THR A 1089 -45.56 30.51 21.41
C THR A 1089 -46.75 31.41 21.06
N SER A 1090 -46.95 31.64 19.76
CA SER A 1090 -48.28 31.54 19.13
C SER A 1090 -48.11 31.07 17.68
N LEU A 1091 -49.15 30.43 17.17
CA LEU A 1091 -49.32 30.04 15.77
C LEU A 1091 -50.18 31.07 15.02
N ASP A 1092 -50.34 30.81 13.72
CA ASP A 1092 -51.38 31.29 12.80
C ASP A 1092 -51.41 32.79 12.43
N ASP A 1093 -51.14 33.05 11.15
CA ASP A 1093 -52.20 33.51 10.24
C ASP A 1093 -51.92 33.03 8.79
N ILE A 1094 -52.96 32.97 7.95
CA ILE A 1094 -52.95 32.28 6.63
C ILE A 1094 -53.39 33.26 5.51
N THR A 1095 -53.16 32.89 4.23
CA THR A 1095 -53.57 33.57 2.97
C THR A 1095 -52.74 34.79 2.55
N SER A 1096 -52.56 35.10 1.26
CA SER A 1096 -52.61 34.29 0.01
C SER A 1096 -51.91 35.07 -1.12
N ASP A 1097 -51.48 34.39 -2.19
CA ASP A 1097 -51.91 34.70 -3.58
C ASP A 1097 -51.13 33.89 -4.63
N VAL A 1098 -51.76 33.64 -5.79
CA VAL A 1098 -51.18 32.90 -6.92
C VAL A 1098 -51.53 33.60 -8.23
N SER A 1099 -50.49 34.01 -8.97
CA SER A 1099 -50.55 34.44 -10.38
C SER A 1099 -49.12 34.51 -10.96
N GLY A 1100 -48.81 34.02 -12.16
CA GLY A 1100 -49.63 33.21 -13.07
C GLY A 1100 -49.07 33.22 -14.51
N SER A 1101 -49.00 32.04 -15.16
CA SER A 1101 -48.69 31.83 -16.60
C SER A 1101 -47.25 32.18 -17.07
N ARG A 1102 -46.74 31.76 -18.25
CA ARG A 1102 -46.92 30.55 -19.11
C ARG A 1102 -46.01 30.66 -20.35
N GLU A 1103 -44.96 29.84 -20.46
CA GLU A 1103 -44.27 29.47 -21.72
C GLU A 1103 -43.27 28.33 -21.41
N SER A 1104 -43.39 27.16 -22.06
CA SER A 1104 -42.79 26.75 -23.36
C SER A 1104 -41.33 26.27 -23.19
N LEU A 1105 -41.07 24.96 -23.16
CA LEU A 1105 -40.92 24.08 -24.34
C LEU A 1105 -39.78 24.52 -25.29
N ALA A 1106 -38.57 24.07 -24.98
CA ALA A 1106 -37.46 23.91 -25.93
C ALA A 1106 -36.60 22.73 -25.47
N THR A 1107 -36.50 21.68 -26.28
CA THR A 1107 -35.65 20.50 -26.01
C THR A 1107 -34.41 20.56 -26.90
N HIS A 1108 -33.24 20.66 -26.29
CA HIS A 1108 -31.96 20.46 -26.97
C HIS A 1108 -31.07 19.53 -26.15
N ASP A 1109 -30.96 18.31 -26.66
CA ASP A 1109 -29.70 17.61 -26.92
C ASP A 1109 -28.53 17.80 -25.92
N SER A 1110 -28.32 16.78 -25.08
CA SER A 1110 -27.01 16.47 -24.48
C SER A 1110 -26.91 14.96 -24.23
N GLY A 1111 -25.91 14.33 -24.85
CA GLY A 1111 -25.76 12.88 -24.86
C GLY A 1111 -25.32 12.28 -23.50
N TRP A 1112 -25.55 10.98 -23.35
CA TRP A 1112 -25.07 10.19 -22.22
C TRP A 1112 -23.58 9.88 -22.41
N VAL A 1113 -22.79 9.98 -21.34
CA VAL A 1113 -21.39 9.53 -21.28
C VAL A 1113 -21.30 8.44 -20.21
N ASP A 1114 -20.49 7.42 -20.48
CA ASP A 1114 -20.37 6.20 -19.69
C ASP A 1114 -19.39 6.34 -18.50
N ASP A 1115 -19.75 5.75 -17.35
CA ASP A 1115 -19.00 5.82 -16.09
C ASP A 1115 -18.04 4.62 -15.97
N SER A 1116 -17.05 4.54 -16.88
CA SER A 1116 -16.22 3.34 -17.10
C SER A 1116 -14.69 3.52 -17.00
N VAL A 1117 -14.19 4.64 -16.46
CA VAL A 1117 -12.74 4.83 -16.20
C VAL A 1117 -12.47 5.47 -14.83
N PHE A 1118 -12.18 4.66 -13.81
CA PHE A 1118 -11.40 5.09 -12.63
C PHE A 1118 -10.75 3.91 -11.88
N LEU A 1119 -9.68 3.36 -12.46
CA LEU A 1119 -8.72 2.50 -11.76
C LEU A 1119 -7.29 2.77 -12.30
N GLN A 1120 -6.32 2.69 -11.37
CA GLN A 1120 -4.86 2.69 -11.56
C GLN A 1120 -4.11 4.02 -11.89
N HIS A 1121 -3.32 4.43 -10.89
CA HIS A 1121 -1.98 5.03 -10.89
C HIS A 1121 -1.66 6.36 -11.62
N SER A 1122 -1.24 7.34 -10.82
CA SER A 1122 0.17 7.80 -10.82
C SER A 1122 0.51 8.49 -9.48
N GLU A 1123 1.80 8.55 -9.12
CA GLU A 1123 2.30 9.17 -7.88
C GLU A 1123 3.01 10.53 -8.12
N GLN A 1124 3.45 11.14 -6.99
CA GLN A 1124 4.62 12.04 -6.82
C GLN A 1124 4.51 13.56 -7.10
N GLN A 1125 4.99 14.31 -6.09
CA GLN A 1125 5.45 15.72 -6.05
C GLN A 1125 4.42 16.86 -6.24
N GLU A 1126 4.56 18.04 -5.61
CA GLU A 1126 5.67 18.59 -4.78
C GLU A 1126 5.20 19.56 -3.66
N ASP A 1127 6.03 19.67 -2.60
CA ASP A 1127 6.24 20.75 -1.62
C ASP A 1127 5.13 21.65 -1.01
N GLY A 1128 5.20 21.80 0.32
CA GLY A 1128 4.36 22.71 1.12
C GLY A 1128 4.93 23.07 2.49
N VAL A 1129 6.03 23.85 2.53
CA VAL A 1129 6.76 24.21 3.77
C VAL A 1129 5.90 24.97 4.80
N TRP A 1130 5.85 24.49 6.04
CA TRP A 1130 5.28 25.22 7.19
C TRP A 1130 6.34 25.50 8.28
N MET A 1131 6.56 26.77 8.58
CA MET A 1131 7.53 27.20 9.61
C MET A 1131 6.93 27.16 11.03
N ASN A 1132 7.74 26.71 11.98
CA ASN A 1132 7.44 26.68 13.41
C ASN A 1132 8.04 27.92 14.12
N ASN A 1133 7.33 28.60 15.04
CA ASN A 1133 7.73 29.95 15.46
C ASN A 1133 7.28 30.41 16.88
N TYR A 1134 8.23 30.85 17.71
CA TYR A 1134 8.13 31.57 19.02
C TYR A 1134 7.42 30.88 20.22
N SER A 1135 7.62 31.27 21.50
CA SER A 1135 8.79 31.77 22.28
C SER A 1135 8.48 31.85 23.80
N GLN A 1136 9.43 32.31 24.63
CA GLN A 1136 9.53 32.11 26.10
C GLN A 1136 8.98 33.23 27.05
N HIS A 1137 8.93 32.91 28.37
CA HIS A 1137 9.20 33.76 29.57
C HIS A 1137 8.08 34.38 30.49
N ALA A 1138 8.04 33.88 31.75
CA ALA A 1138 8.28 34.57 33.06
C ALA A 1138 7.27 35.51 33.83
N PHE A 1139 6.78 35.02 34.99
CA PHE A 1139 6.69 35.57 36.38
C PHE A 1139 6.19 37.01 36.78
N THR A 1140 5.30 37.11 37.82
CA THR A 1140 5.42 37.83 39.15
C THR A 1140 4.05 38.26 39.81
N THR A 1141 4.05 38.84 41.05
CA THR A 1141 2.90 38.93 42.02
C THR A 1141 2.70 40.35 42.64
N GLY A 1142 1.66 40.74 43.43
CA GLY A 1142 0.44 40.11 43.98
C GLY A 1142 0.14 40.51 45.47
N ARG A 1143 -1.07 40.99 45.86
CA ARG A 1143 -1.40 41.44 47.25
C ARG A 1143 -2.88 41.35 47.75
N ARG A 1144 -3.02 40.88 49.01
CA ARG A 1144 -3.89 41.25 50.20
C ARG A 1144 -5.06 42.27 50.03
N HIS A 1145 -6.16 42.28 50.82
CA HIS A 1145 -6.39 41.94 52.26
C HIS A 1145 -7.85 41.43 52.52
N ALA A 1146 -8.15 40.91 53.72
CA ALA A 1146 -9.47 40.33 54.07
C ALA A 1146 -9.97 40.61 55.50
N PRO A 1147 -11.30 40.57 55.69
CA PRO A 1147 -12.04 39.83 56.73
C PRO A 1147 -12.92 38.72 56.09
N LYS A 1148 -13.73 37.87 56.73
CA LYS A 1148 -13.89 37.15 58.04
C LYS A 1148 -15.09 36.19 57.77
N SER A 1149 -15.28 34.97 58.28
CA SER A 1149 -14.61 34.06 59.24
C SER A 1149 -15.08 32.61 58.91
N ARG A 1150 -14.52 31.46 59.32
CA ARG A 1150 -13.31 30.99 60.06
C ARG A 1150 -13.35 29.44 59.91
N PHE A 1151 -12.28 28.63 59.80
CA PHE A 1151 -10.83 28.81 59.98
C PHE A 1151 -10.03 27.94 58.98
N LYS A 1152 -8.86 28.45 58.53
CA LYS A 1152 -7.63 27.73 58.11
C LYS A 1152 -7.74 26.45 57.23
N GLY A 1153 -7.30 26.57 55.97
CA GLY A 1153 -6.79 25.46 55.14
C GLY A 1153 -5.39 25.79 54.60
N ASN A 1154 -4.90 25.06 53.59
CA ASN A 1154 -3.81 25.48 52.68
C ASN A 1154 -3.67 24.52 51.48
N SER A 1155 -2.86 24.89 50.46
CA SER A 1155 -2.42 24.02 49.37
C SER A 1155 -0.89 24.13 49.16
N HIS A 1156 -0.33 23.17 48.42
CA HIS A 1156 1.01 23.10 47.81
C HIS A 1156 2.28 22.87 48.66
N THR A 1157 3.22 22.21 47.95
CA THR A 1157 4.69 22.17 48.09
C THR A 1157 5.35 21.32 49.18
N MET A 1158 6.41 20.63 48.77
CA MET A 1158 7.27 19.79 49.61
C MET A 1158 8.29 20.61 50.42
N LYS A 1159 8.55 20.22 51.67
CA LYS A 1159 9.85 19.63 52.04
C LYS A 1159 9.87 19.05 53.47
N GLN A 1160 10.80 18.10 53.63
CA GLN A 1160 11.29 17.44 54.85
C GLN A 1160 10.42 16.34 55.52
N PRO A 1161 11.05 15.28 56.06
CA PRO A 1161 10.37 14.09 56.56
C PRO A 1161 10.07 14.15 58.07
N GLY A 1162 9.04 13.43 58.53
CA GLY A 1162 8.70 13.37 59.94
C GLY A 1162 7.80 12.19 60.34
N LYS A 1163 8.42 11.12 60.86
CA LYS A 1163 7.81 9.95 61.53
C LYS A 1163 6.94 9.02 60.67
N LEU A 1164 7.50 7.85 60.33
CA LEU A 1164 6.71 6.66 59.97
C LEU A 1164 5.79 6.25 61.12
N ASN A 1165 4.62 5.71 60.77
CA ASN A 1165 3.77 4.96 61.69
C ASN A 1165 4.32 3.53 61.84
N ILE A 1166 4.56 3.09 63.07
CA ILE A 1166 5.31 1.84 63.32
C ILE A 1166 4.47 0.57 63.16
N LYS A 1167 3.17 0.71 62.84
CA LYS A 1167 2.23 -0.41 62.67
C LYS A 1167 2.18 -1.00 61.25
N ASP A 1168 2.67 -0.26 60.25
CA ASP A 1168 2.54 -0.64 58.84
C ASP A 1168 3.69 -1.56 58.36
N TYR A 1169 4.55 -2.01 59.29
CA TYR A 1169 5.72 -2.86 59.04
C TYR A 1169 5.56 -4.35 59.41
N SER A 1170 4.42 -4.74 60.00
CA SER A 1170 4.15 -6.13 60.39
C SER A 1170 4.16 -7.09 59.19
N LEU A 1171 3.52 -6.68 58.09
CA LEU A 1171 3.43 -7.47 56.85
C LEU A 1171 4.77 -7.58 56.09
N VAL A 1172 5.63 -6.56 56.21
CA VAL A 1172 6.98 -6.57 55.57
C VAL A 1172 7.94 -7.50 56.33
N THR A 1173 7.81 -7.56 57.66
CA THR A 1173 8.67 -8.40 58.51
C THR A 1173 8.43 -9.89 58.25
N ASP A 1174 7.17 -10.31 58.09
CA ASP A 1174 6.81 -11.73 57.88
C ASP A 1174 7.18 -12.26 56.48
N ALA A 1175 7.29 -11.36 55.49
CA ALA A 1175 7.81 -11.69 54.16
C ALA A 1175 9.35 -11.85 54.16
N ILE A 1176 10.08 -10.94 54.81
CA ILE A 1176 11.54 -10.98 54.93
C ILE A 1176 12.01 -12.22 55.70
N ALA A 1177 11.21 -12.72 56.66
CA ALA A 1177 11.50 -13.94 57.42
C ALA A 1177 11.55 -15.23 56.57
N ARG A 1178 11.18 -15.20 55.28
CA ARG A 1178 11.08 -16.40 54.42
C ARG A 1178 12.09 -16.48 53.28
N MET A 1179 12.77 -15.40 52.93
CA MET A 1179 13.64 -15.38 51.73
C MET A 1179 14.90 -14.52 51.89
N ASN A 1180 16.00 -15.14 52.34
CA ASN A 1180 17.32 -14.91 51.71
C ASN A 1180 18.38 -15.98 52.05
N VAL A 1181 18.83 -16.68 51.01
CA VAL A 1181 20.22 -17.02 50.64
C VAL A 1181 21.24 -17.44 51.71
N GLY A 1182 21.89 -18.59 51.50
CA GLY A 1182 23.32 -18.76 51.82
C GLY A 1182 23.80 -20.20 52.11
N GLY A 1183 24.97 -20.57 51.58
CA GLY A 1183 25.73 -21.76 52.01
C GLY A 1183 26.35 -22.57 50.87
N LYS A 1184 27.67 -22.79 50.91
CA LYS A 1184 28.45 -23.54 49.91
C LYS A 1184 29.34 -24.57 50.62
N GLU A 1185 29.47 -25.77 50.04
CA GLU A 1185 30.47 -26.82 50.37
C GLU A 1185 30.42 -27.39 51.81
N SER A 1186 30.54 -28.70 52.08
CA SER A 1186 31.64 -29.57 51.65
C SER A 1186 31.38 -31.09 51.87
N THR A 1187 31.90 -31.93 50.97
CA THR A 1187 32.53 -33.27 51.19
C THR A 1187 31.86 -34.35 52.09
N THR A 1188 31.61 -35.57 51.57
CA THR A 1188 32.19 -36.88 52.04
C THR A 1188 31.45 -38.16 51.55
N ARG A 1189 32.11 -38.92 50.64
CA ARG A 1189 32.18 -40.42 50.48
C ARG A 1189 30.93 -41.36 50.32
N LEU A 1190 31.01 -42.16 49.25
CA LEU A 1190 30.86 -43.65 49.16
C LEU A 1190 29.51 -44.40 49.41
N ALA A 1191 28.87 -44.74 48.29
CA ALA A 1191 28.66 -46.12 47.78
C ALA A 1191 27.57 -47.10 48.34
N LYS A 1192 27.26 -48.11 47.49
CA LYS A 1192 26.34 -49.28 47.61
C LYS A 1192 24.85 -48.95 47.35
N ILE A 1193 24.16 -49.56 46.37
CA ILE A 1193 23.84 -50.98 46.08
C ILE A 1193 22.72 -51.53 46.99
N GLY A 1194 21.56 -51.86 46.40
CA GLY A 1194 20.44 -52.57 47.03
C GLY A 1194 19.23 -52.71 46.08
N LYS A 1195 18.46 -53.81 46.15
CA LYS A 1195 17.25 -54.08 45.33
C LYS A 1195 16.04 -54.43 46.21
N SER A 1196 14.85 -54.19 45.64
CA SER A 1196 13.59 -54.98 45.75
C SER A 1196 12.91 -55.25 47.11
N ALA A 1197 11.63 -54.84 47.22
CA ALA A 1197 10.46 -55.66 47.63
C ALA A 1197 9.18 -54.79 47.68
N PHE A 1198 7.94 -55.32 47.83
CA PHE A 1198 7.13 -56.21 46.96
C PHE A 1198 5.69 -56.27 47.53
N GLY A 1199 4.66 -56.51 46.69
CA GLY A 1199 3.27 -56.82 47.12
C GLY A 1199 2.29 -55.63 47.08
N HIS A 1200 0.97 -55.82 46.89
CA HIS A 1200 0.18 -57.06 46.66
C HIS A 1200 -1.09 -56.74 45.83
N ALA A 1201 -1.71 -57.76 45.21
CA ALA A 1201 -2.93 -57.62 44.39
C ALA A 1201 -3.98 -58.71 44.69
N PRO A 1202 -5.26 -58.45 44.35
CA PRO A 1202 -6.18 -59.44 43.77
C PRO A 1202 -7.00 -58.84 42.58
N LEU A 1203 -7.62 -59.58 41.65
CA LEU A 1203 -7.63 -61.02 41.29
C LEU A 1203 -8.21 -61.17 39.84
N ALA A 1204 -8.23 -62.41 39.33
CA ALA A 1204 -8.85 -62.89 38.08
C ALA A 1204 -8.01 -62.87 36.76
N THR A 1205 -7.86 -64.07 36.21
CA THR A 1205 -7.25 -64.51 34.93
C THR A 1205 -8.38 -65.00 33.98
N PRO A 1206 -8.18 -65.59 32.76
CA PRO A 1206 -6.93 -65.98 32.06
C PRO A 1206 -6.75 -65.58 30.57
N GLU A 1207 -5.49 -65.36 30.14
CA GLU A 1207 -4.68 -66.12 29.12
C GLU A 1207 -5.28 -66.63 27.77
N PRO A 1208 -4.46 -67.05 26.75
CA PRO A 1208 -3.03 -66.74 26.43
C PRO A 1208 -2.64 -66.70 24.90
N ILE A 1209 -1.33 -66.62 24.57
CA ILE A 1209 -0.64 -66.99 23.27
C ILE A 1209 -0.84 -65.99 22.08
N ASP A 1210 0.10 -65.68 21.15
CA ASP A 1210 1.44 -66.24 20.78
C ASP A 1210 2.53 -65.17 20.43
N LEU A 1211 3.71 -65.65 19.99
CA LEU A 1211 4.90 -64.93 19.49
C LEU A 1211 5.12 -65.07 17.95
N GLY A 1212 5.90 -64.14 17.37
CA GLY A 1212 6.51 -64.22 16.01
C GLY A 1212 7.06 -62.84 15.58
N SER A 1213 8.31 -62.63 15.13
CA SER A 1213 9.06 -63.16 13.97
C SER A 1213 8.49 -62.72 12.62
N GLU A 1214 9.25 -62.17 11.64
CA GLU A 1214 10.68 -61.84 11.56
C GLU A 1214 10.95 -60.85 10.38
N TYR A 1215 12.22 -60.46 10.16
CA TYR A 1215 12.84 -59.81 8.98
C TYR A 1215 11.99 -59.40 7.74
N ALA A 1216 12.22 -58.16 7.25
CA ALA A 1216 12.94 -57.93 5.99
C ALA A 1216 13.36 -56.44 5.79
N GLN A 1217 14.34 -56.20 4.93
CA GLN A 1217 14.76 -54.88 4.43
C GLN A 1217 14.43 -54.76 2.92
N VAL A 1218 14.45 -53.55 2.35
CA VAL A 1218 15.25 -53.14 1.15
C VAL A 1218 14.62 -51.94 0.42
N ILE A 1219 15.36 -50.81 0.46
CA ILE A 1219 15.63 -49.83 -0.63
C ILE A 1219 14.48 -49.52 -1.62
N MET A 1220 13.94 -48.29 -1.55
CA MET A 1220 14.47 -47.18 -2.37
C MET A 1220 14.35 -45.85 -1.63
#